data_AF-A0A816KZE5-F1
#
_entry.id   AF-A0A816KZE5-F1
#
_cell.length_a   1.000
_cell.length_b   1.000
_cell.length_c   1.000
_cell.angle_alpha   90.00
_cell.angle_beta   90.00
_cell.angle_gamma   90.00
#
_symmetry.space_group_name_H-M   'P 1'
#
loop_
_entity.id
_entity.type
_entity.pdbx_description
1 polymer ?
#
loop_
_entity_poly.entity_id
_entity_poly.type
_entity_poly.pdbx_seq_one_letter_code
_entity_poly.pdbx_strand_id
1 'polypeptide(L)'
;MGFTTSKFVNGSESIDSLPKNADSSLNKLANAKQNTLNGTNNTFAIVWLDTSVNDADIIHRNSIARFRRISVLIKTFINVDECLQYLTKMKETKILMILAGICAKEIWPRIKSMKHIHSVYIIVDGDDDDQNKEYSKQEYEKVKGIFDRVDPIYGFLKRDTRHIEQDVLGISIIPSDDYLKQDLRQLNSLFLYWFLVKQIILDLKYDDGAHKSLAEFCRSHYTENTKELKIIDEYENNHQDHSPVWWYTRQCFLYVMLNRAIQTQDIEVIIRMAPFIQDLHRNIEEIETSNETSSIVLYRSQITSKDDFEKMRTTEGHLLSFHNFMLTNSNYKTALDETRRARGNVNSVALLFRIEVDSSQNSNCFTSLKNASYLKDQESYFLFSMHSIFHITEIKQIENQVWQITLKLTKIDDKQLIYLKELIHGKTQNVNQWYRLAKLMAVLREFDHAKEIYHVLLNLLPTTESSKLCYIYNELGIICDETGDYRLALSFYQKALEIQRKTTHFSHHLLSIAYNNIGEIQRELGDYFKALSYHKKTLSIKQKILSPHDLSLATTYNNLGLANQSLGEFATALEFYEKSLNIKRKALSPTHIDFAVTYNNMGELHREMGKYAAALKYLEKGLQIRLKTCSPNDSSLAITYNNIGLIHREQGDYNQAISYFRKSLEIKEKTYTSNHPALAISYINIGEVHQLLGEFPEAISSYEKALEIQEKAYSINHPDLAITYNNLGIVHQLLGNYPSGLSFYQKALKIRQKSLPPNHPALATTYNNIGHVSQLMGDNNVALEYYQKTKNVQEKCLGPYHPSLAATFNNLGDIQRTLGNHKKALGLYEKSLEIKKKSLAPNHPTLSVAYNNIGVVHQAMQKHALALEYYKKALEIQQKNLPLDHPDVALSYYNIGTVHQSIKQYSIALDNYEKALKIQEKTLSPNHPDLAHIHNSTATAYFYLEKYQKALEHEQRAVDISTQSLSPDHPHLQTFKLHLQRIQSELEVK
;
A
#
# COMPACT_ATOMS: atom_id res chain seq x y z
N MET A 1 11.48 71.59 5.36
CA MET A 1 10.23 71.58 6.16
C MET A 1 10.29 70.33 7.02
N GLY A 2 10.32 70.37 8.35
CA GLY A 2 10.14 71.50 9.27
C GLY A 2 9.06 71.14 10.31
N PHE A 3 9.29 71.52 11.57
CA PHE A 3 8.43 71.33 12.75
C PHE A 3 8.50 69.91 13.40
N THR A 4 9.27 69.66 14.50
CA THR A 4 9.22 70.12 15.92
C THR A 4 8.20 69.32 16.76
N THR A 5 8.30 69.02 18.08
CA THR A 5 9.22 69.22 19.24
C THR A 5 8.78 68.22 20.37
N SER A 6 9.35 68.03 21.57
CA SER A 6 10.49 68.56 22.37
C SER A 6 10.83 67.51 23.46
N LYS A 7 12.09 67.07 23.63
CA LYS A 7 13.10 67.52 24.63
C LYS A 7 12.80 67.33 26.14
N PHE A 8 13.71 66.59 26.82
CA PHE A 8 14.31 66.85 28.16
C PHE A 8 13.42 66.67 29.43
N VAL A 9 13.93 66.35 30.65
CA VAL A 9 15.15 65.66 31.14
C VAL A 9 15.03 65.38 32.66
N ASN A 10 15.76 64.38 33.19
CA ASN A 10 16.14 64.09 34.60
C ASN A 10 15.11 64.09 35.77
N GLY A 11 15.33 63.13 36.68
CA GLY A 11 14.82 63.12 38.06
C GLY A 11 15.40 61.92 38.82
N SER A 12 16.28 62.17 39.80
CA SER A 12 17.05 61.16 40.56
C SER A 12 16.65 61.13 42.04
N GLU A 13 17.12 60.11 42.77
CA GLU A 13 17.08 59.98 44.25
C GLU A 13 15.68 59.71 44.88
N SER A 14 15.53 59.03 46.03
CA SER A 14 16.39 58.05 46.73
C SER A 14 15.57 57.22 47.75
N ILE A 15 16.12 56.07 48.14
CA ILE A 15 15.92 55.28 49.39
C ILE A 15 15.07 56.00 50.46
N ASP A 16 13.96 55.46 50.99
CA ASP A 16 13.96 54.37 51.99
C ASP A 16 12.53 53.84 52.34
N SER A 17 12.47 52.74 53.09
CA SER A 17 11.34 52.13 53.85
C SER A 17 10.86 50.73 53.40
N LEU A 18 11.31 49.71 54.16
CA LEU A 18 10.62 48.44 54.32
C LEU A 18 9.29 48.63 55.06
N PRO A 19 8.28 47.77 54.81
CA PRO A 19 7.94 46.85 55.89
C PRO A 19 7.76 45.38 55.47
N LYS A 20 8.04 44.50 56.43
CA LYS A 20 7.86 43.05 56.36
C LYS A 20 6.38 42.69 56.15
N ASN A 21 6.11 41.77 55.20
CA ASN A 21 5.11 40.68 55.32
C ASN A 21 5.08 39.87 54.00
N ALA A 22 5.98 38.87 53.88
CA ALA A 22 6.19 38.10 52.65
C ALA A 22 6.08 36.57 52.86
N ASP A 23 5.10 36.11 53.66
CA ASP A 23 4.86 34.68 53.92
C ASP A 23 3.54 34.12 53.35
N SER A 24 2.77 34.92 52.61
CA SER A 24 1.48 34.49 52.01
C SER A 24 1.43 34.54 50.48
N SER A 25 2.46 35.08 49.83
CA SER A 25 2.56 35.20 48.36
C SER A 25 3.31 34.01 47.72
N LEU A 26 4.32 33.44 48.39
CA LEU A 26 5.06 32.28 47.90
C LEU A 26 4.19 31.03 47.80
N ASN A 27 3.38 30.71 48.81
CA ASN A 27 2.45 29.57 48.78
C ASN A 27 1.31 29.73 47.75
N LYS A 28 0.88 30.96 47.44
CA LYS A 28 -0.09 31.20 46.36
C LYS A 28 0.52 31.01 44.96
N LEU A 29 1.79 31.38 44.78
CA LEU A 29 2.53 31.08 43.54
C LEU A 29 2.89 29.59 43.42
N ALA A 30 3.16 28.88 44.51
CA ALA A 30 3.35 27.43 44.50
C ALA A 30 2.06 26.69 44.09
N ASN A 31 0.92 27.02 44.70
CA ASN A 31 -0.38 26.40 44.34
C ASN A 31 -0.86 26.81 42.93
N ALA A 32 -0.60 28.04 42.48
CA ALA A 32 -0.87 28.44 41.09
C ALA A 32 0.03 27.71 40.09
N LYS A 33 1.29 27.40 40.45
CA LYS A 33 2.23 26.61 39.62
C LYS A 33 1.94 25.11 39.63
N GLN A 34 1.42 24.56 40.72
CA GLN A 34 0.84 23.21 40.70
C GLN A 34 -0.38 23.15 39.78
N ASN A 35 -1.16 24.21 39.62
CA ASN A 35 -2.26 24.28 38.64
C ASN A 35 -1.80 24.44 37.17
N THR A 36 -0.52 24.68 36.90
CA THR A 36 0.04 24.58 35.53
C THR A 36 0.66 23.22 35.22
N LEU A 37 1.06 22.46 36.23
CA LEU A 37 1.40 21.03 36.10
C LEU A 37 0.14 20.13 36.12
N ASN A 38 -0.96 20.57 36.74
CA ASN A 38 -2.26 19.90 36.70
C ASN A 38 -3.09 20.41 35.50
N GLY A 39 -3.14 19.64 34.42
CA GLY A 39 -3.73 20.07 33.15
C GLY A 39 -5.21 20.50 33.22
N THR A 40 -5.46 21.80 33.06
CA THR A 40 -6.71 22.36 32.49
C THR A 40 -6.37 23.64 31.69
N ASN A 41 -7.14 23.91 30.62
CA ASN A 41 -7.14 25.16 29.81
C ASN A 41 -6.06 25.41 28.75
N ASN A 42 -5.41 24.39 28.16
CA ASN A 42 -4.60 24.58 26.94
C ASN A 42 -4.76 23.47 25.87
N THR A 43 -5.87 22.74 25.88
CA THR A 43 -6.20 21.72 24.87
C THR A 43 -6.72 22.34 23.58
N PHE A 44 -6.21 21.89 22.44
CA PHE A 44 -6.80 22.17 21.11
C PHE A 44 -7.83 21.09 20.72
N ALA A 45 -8.90 21.50 20.07
CA ALA A 45 -9.74 20.60 19.26
C ALA A 45 -9.24 20.61 17.81
N ILE A 46 -9.15 19.45 17.17
CA ILE A 46 -9.05 19.36 15.70
C ILE A 46 -10.45 19.12 15.16
N VAL A 47 -10.94 20.02 14.30
CA VAL A 47 -12.26 19.93 13.68
C VAL A 47 -12.08 19.82 12.17
N TRP A 48 -12.49 18.69 11.58
CA TRP A 48 -12.45 18.45 10.14
C TRP A 48 -13.87 18.47 9.59
N LEU A 49 -14.18 19.43 8.71
CA LEU A 49 -15.46 19.54 8.00
C LEU A 49 -15.22 19.35 6.50
N ASP A 50 -15.79 18.27 5.96
CA ASP A 50 -15.58 17.83 4.58
C ASP A 50 -16.69 16.83 4.21
N THR A 51 -17.40 17.10 3.13
CA THR A 51 -18.54 16.30 2.66
C THR A 51 -18.14 14.92 2.13
N SER A 52 -16.86 14.68 1.88
CA SER A 52 -16.31 13.40 1.42
C SER A 52 -15.80 12.49 2.55
N VAL A 53 -15.76 13.00 3.79
CA VAL A 53 -15.26 12.24 4.95
C VAL A 53 -16.10 10.99 5.20
N ASN A 54 -15.41 9.86 5.30
CA ASN A 54 -15.99 8.54 5.53
C ASN A 54 -15.09 7.75 6.48
N ASP A 55 -15.63 7.19 7.55
CA ASP A 55 -14.87 6.35 8.49
C ASP A 55 -14.40 5.03 7.87
N ALA A 56 -14.98 4.60 6.74
CA ALA A 56 -14.46 3.49 5.96
C ALA A 56 -13.15 3.83 5.22
N ASP A 57 -12.98 5.09 4.81
CA ASP A 57 -11.79 5.54 4.07
C ASP A 57 -10.52 5.44 4.93
N ILE A 58 -9.49 4.88 4.32
CA ILE A 58 -8.19 4.62 4.94
C ILE A 58 -7.35 5.89 4.96
N ILE A 59 -7.50 6.78 3.97
CA ILE A 59 -6.81 8.07 3.97
C ILE A 59 -7.32 8.90 5.14
N HIS A 60 -8.66 9.04 5.27
CA HIS A 60 -9.30 9.63 6.43
C HIS A 60 -8.84 8.99 7.76
N ARG A 61 -8.93 7.66 7.91
CA ARG A 61 -8.48 6.98 9.15
C ARG A 61 -7.00 7.18 9.48
N ASN A 62 -6.12 7.14 8.47
CA ASN A 62 -4.68 7.37 8.64
C ASN A 62 -4.38 8.83 9.02
N SER A 63 -5.06 9.79 8.40
CA SER A 63 -4.97 11.20 8.76
C SER A 63 -5.46 11.45 10.19
N ILE A 64 -6.61 10.88 10.60
CA ILE A 64 -7.09 10.93 11.98
C ILE A 64 -6.08 10.29 12.95
N ALA A 65 -5.47 9.15 12.59
CA ALA A 65 -4.44 8.51 13.42
C ALA A 65 -3.17 9.38 13.58
N ARG A 66 -2.75 10.11 12.54
CA ARG A 66 -1.67 11.12 12.65
C ARG A 66 -2.10 12.31 13.51
N PHE A 67 -3.30 12.85 13.28
CA PHE A 67 -3.83 13.99 14.05
C PHE A 67 -4.01 13.67 15.54
N ARG A 68 -4.28 12.40 15.90
CA ARG A 68 -4.33 11.93 17.30
C ARG A 68 -2.98 12.10 18.04
N ARG A 69 -1.86 12.20 17.32
CA ARG A 69 -0.53 12.54 17.87
C ARG A 69 -0.40 14.01 18.28
N ILE A 70 -1.35 14.88 17.88
CA ILE A 70 -1.36 16.33 18.17
C ILE A 70 -2.51 16.69 19.13
N SER A 71 -3.68 16.06 18.99
CA SER A 71 -4.78 16.20 19.95
C SER A 71 -5.61 14.93 20.06
N VAL A 72 -5.94 14.56 21.30
CA VAL A 72 -6.90 13.50 21.63
C VAL A 72 -8.34 13.89 21.24
N LEU A 73 -8.63 15.21 21.16
CA LEU A 73 -9.97 15.72 20.92
C LEU A 73 -10.13 16.11 19.44
N ILE A 74 -10.54 15.12 18.64
CA ILE A 74 -10.81 15.28 17.21
C ILE A 74 -12.30 15.08 16.93
N LYS A 75 -12.88 15.94 16.08
CA LYS A 75 -14.23 15.77 15.55
C LYS A 75 -14.29 16.00 14.05
N THR A 76 -15.01 15.11 13.39
CA THR A 76 -15.28 15.10 11.96
C THR A 76 -16.74 15.45 11.71
N PHE A 77 -17.02 16.18 10.64
CA PHE A 77 -18.36 16.59 10.24
C PHE A 77 -18.50 16.52 8.72
N ILE A 78 -19.64 16.01 8.25
CA ILE A 78 -20.05 16.05 6.85
C ILE A 78 -21.06 17.19 6.58
N ASN A 79 -21.60 17.80 7.64
CA ASN A 79 -22.63 18.84 7.59
C ASN A 79 -22.15 20.14 8.25
N VAL A 80 -22.36 21.27 7.56
CA VAL A 80 -21.91 22.61 7.97
C VAL A 80 -22.62 23.09 9.24
N ASP A 81 -23.93 22.89 9.36
CA ASP A 81 -24.73 23.37 10.49
C ASP A 81 -24.46 22.54 11.77
N GLU A 82 -24.25 21.23 11.65
CA GLU A 82 -23.82 20.39 12.78
C GLU A 82 -22.45 20.83 13.32
N CYS A 83 -21.50 21.10 12.41
CA CYS A 83 -20.20 21.64 12.77
C CYS A 83 -20.35 22.98 13.51
N LEU A 84 -21.17 23.91 13.00
CA LEU A 84 -21.42 25.21 13.64
C LEU A 84 -22.06 25.09 15.03
N GLN A 85 -23.01 24.17 15.22
CA GLN A 85 -23.58 23.88 16.54
C GLN A 85 -22.52 23.40 17.54
N TYR A 86 -21.56 22.58 17.09
CA TYR A 86 -20.44 22.12 17.90
C TYR A 86 -19.47 23.25 18.25
N LEU A 87 -19.03 24.04 17.26
CA LEU A 87 -18.16 25.21 17.45
C LEU A 87 -18.77 26.22 18.44
N THR A 88 -20.08 26.46 18.34
CA THR A 88 -20.80 27.40 19.22
C THR A 88 -20.85 26.92 20.69
N LYS A 89 -20.77 25.60 20.93
CA LYS A 89 -20.71 25.01 22.29
C LYS A 89 -19.29 25.05 22.88
N MET A 90 -18.25 24.92 22.07
CA MET A 90 -16.85 24.77 22.51
C MET A 90 -16.10 26.11 22.68
N LYS A 91 -16.68 27.06 23.40
CA LYS A 91 -16.15 28.45 23.50
C LYS A 91 -14.81 28.59 24.24
N GLU A 92 -14.46 27.64 25.11
CA GLU A 92 -13.26 27.67 25.95
C GLU A 92 -12.10 26.84 25.39
N THR A 93 -12.32 26.07 24.32
CA THR A 93 -11.31 25.22 23.66
C THR A 93 -10.80 25.91 22.41
N LYS A 94 -9.48 26.01 22.21
CA LYS A 94 -8.93 26.52 20.95
C LYS A 94 -9.17 25.50 19.83
N ILE A 95 -9.47 25.95 18.61
CA ILE A 95 -9.83 25.06 17.51
C ILE A 95 -8.87 25.24 16.33
N LEU A 96 -8.34 24.12 15.85
CA LEU A 96 -7.60 23.96 14.60
C LEU A 96 -8.55 23.30 13.60
N MET A 97 -8.81 23.95 12.47
CA MET A 97 -9.92 23.59 11.60
C MET A 97 -9.42 23.17 10.20
N ILE A 98 -9.85 22.02 9.73
CA ILE A 98 -9.58 21.49 8.39
C ILE A 98 -10.88 21.58 7.60
N LEU A 99 -10.85 22.20 6.42
CA LEU A 99 -12.03 22.47 5.60
C LEU A 99 -11.84 21.96 4.18
N ALA A 100 -12.82 21.23 3.65
CA ALA A 100 -12.97 21.11 2.20
C ALA A 100 -13.32 22.49 1.60
N GLY A 101 -12.72 22.85 0.46
CA GLY A 101 -12.92 24.12 -0.23
C GLY A 101 -14.39 24.37 -0.62
N ILE A 102 -15.13 23.30 -0.90
CA ILE A 102 -16.58 23.31 -1.14
C ILE A 102 -17.34 23.87 0.08
N CYS A 103 -16.97 23.43 1.29
CA CYS A 103 -17.58 23.89 2.55
C CYS A 103 -17.07 25.27 2.99
N ALA A 104 -15.86 25.66 2.58
CA ALA A 104 -15.20 26.87 3.04
C ALA A 104 -16.02 28.15 2.77
N LYS A 105 -16.62 28.26 1.58
CA LYS A 105 -17.44 29.44 1.19
C LYS A 105 -18.67 29.63 2.06
N GLU A 106 -19.33 28.54 2.48
CA GLU A 106 -20.53 28.58 3.30
C GLU A 106 -20.21 28.89 4.77
N ILE A 107 -19.19 28.23 5.33
CA ILE A 107 -18.90 28.33 6.76
C ILE A 107 -18.10 29.59 7.12
N TRP A 108 -17.21 30.07 6.24
CA TRP A 108 -16.27 31.16 6.55
C TRP A 108 -16.91 32.44 7.13
N PRO A 109 -18.00 33.00 6.55
CA PRO A 109 -18.62 34.22 7.06
C PRO A 109 -19.10 34.10 8.52
N ARG A 110 -19.47 32.87 8.94
CA ARG A 110 -19.98 32.56 10.28
C ARG A 110 -18.84 32.32 11.28
N ILE A 111 -17.70 31.78 10.86
CA ILE A 111 -16.57 31.43 11.74
C ILE A 111 -15.50 32.50 11.89
N LYS A 112 -15.35 33.42 10.92
CA LYS A 112 -14.24 34.41 10.91
C LYS A 112 -14.12 35.23 12.21
N SER A 113 -15.25 35.60 12.82
CA SER A 113 -15.32 36.37 14.08
C SER A 113 -15.12 35.54 15.36
N MET A 114 -15.15 34.21 15.29
CA MET A 114 -15.04 33.35 16.48
C MET A 114 -13.61 33.34 17.04
N LYS A 115 -13.42 33.93 18.23
CA LYS A 115 -12.10 34.08 18.87
C LYS A 115 -11.40 32.77 19.25
N HIS A 116 -12.16 31.69 19.43
CA HIS A 116 -11.62 30.38 19.79
C HIS A 116 -11.06 29.59 18.60
N ILE A 117 -11.39 29.98 17.36
CA ILE A 117 -10.79 29.39 16.15
C ILE A 117 -9.43 30.05 15.90
N HIS A 118 -8.38 29.22 15.95
CA HIS A 118 -6.98 29.65 15.94
C HIS A 118 -6.37 29.61 14.53
N SER A 119 -6.47 28.44 13.88
CA SER A 119 -5.94 28.19 12.54
C SER A 119 -6.97 27.47 11.69
N VAL A 120 -7.02 27.81 10.41
CA VAL A 120 -7.85 27.15 9.40
C VAL A 120 -6.96 26.70 8.24
N TYR A 121 -7.17 25.48 7.76
CA TYR A 121 -6.49 24.90 6.60
C TYR A 121 -7.53 24.43 5.60
N ILE A 122 -7.35 24.77 4.32
CA ILE A 122 -8.33 24.48 3.27
C ILE A 122 -7.75 23.44 2.31
N ILE A 123 -8.55 22.43 1.96
CA ILE A 123 -8.23 21.40 0.96
C ILE A 123 -9.03 21.72 -0.31
N VAL A 124 -8.35 21.83 -1.45
CA VAL A 124 -8.98 22.15 -2.75
C VAL A 124 -8.56 21.08 -3.76
N ASP A 125 -9.54 20.39 -4.34
CA ASP A 125 -9.28 19.45 -5.45
C ASP A 125 -8.74 20.21 -6.66
N GLY A 126 -7.58 19.78 -7.16
CA GLY A 126 -6.81 20.53 -8.16
C GLY A 126 -7.40 20.49 -9.57
N ASP A 127 -7.86 21.65 -10.03
CA ASP A 127 -7.85 22.12 -11.44
C ASP A 127 -8.28 23.62 -11.54
N ASP A 128 -8.84 24.20 -10.48
CA ASP A 128 -9.40 25.57 -10.48
C ASP A 128 -8.43 26.62 -9.88
N ASP A 129 -7.53 27.13 -10.74
CA ASP A 129 -6.47 28.09 -10.39
C ASP A 129 -6.99 29.46 -9.90
N ASP A 130 -8.29 29.75 -10.09
CA ASP A 130 -8.94 30.96 -9.59
C ASP A 130 -9.45 30.83 -8.15
N GLN A 131 -9.78 29.63 -7.67
CA GLN A 131 -10.11 29.43 -6.24
C GLN A 131 -8.90 29.66 -5.33
N ASN A 132 -7.70 29.27 -5.77
CA ASN A 132 -6.46 29.50 -5.02
C ASN A 132 -6.17 31.01 -4.80
N LYS A 133 -6.57 31.87 -5.74
CA LYS A 133 -6.42 33.34 -5.65
C LYS A 133 -7.51 34.02 -4.81
N GLU A 134 -8.61 33.33 -4.53
CA GLU A 134 -9.73 33.87 -3.75
C GLU A 134 -9.42 33.87 -2.25
N TYR A 135 -8.84 32.77 -1.76
CA TYR A 135 -8.53 32.57 -0.33
C TYR A 135 -7.21 33.21 0.15
N SER A 136 -6.39 33.76 -0.77
CA SER A 136 -5.13 34.45 -0.43
C SER A 136 -5.28 35.95 -0.13
N LYS A 137 -6.51 36.45 0.01
CA LYS A 137 -6.83 37.87 0.25
C LYS A 137 -6.87 38.20 1.75
N GLN A 138 -6.76 39.50 2.08
CA GLN A 138 -6.76 40.02 3.46
C GLN A 138 -7.99 39.63 4.31
N GLU A 139 -9.09 39.16 3.71
CA GLU A 139 -10.28 38.68 4.44
C GLU A 139 -10.11 37.31 5.12
N TYR A 140 -8.99 36.61 4.91
CA TYR A 140 -8.74 35.23 5.34
C TYR A 140 -7.60 35.07 6.37
N GLU A 141 -7.38 36.03 7.27
CA GLU A 141 -6.26 36.10 8.24
C GLU A 141 -5.99 34.82 9.09
N LYS A 142 -7.04 34.04 9.41
CA LYS A 142 -6.92 32.77 10.15
C LYS A 142 -6.57 31.56 9.27
N VAL A 143 -6.63 31.69 7.94
CA VAL A 143 -6.21 30.63 7.03
C VAL A 143 -4.69 30.58 7.02
N LYS A 144 -4.12 29.43 7.41
CA LYS A 144 -2.67 29.21 7.54
C LYS A 144 -2.08 28.37 6.40
N GLY A 145 -2.92 27.77 5.57
CA GLY A 145 -2.50 27.08 4.35
C GLY A 145 -3.67 26.58 3.50
N ILE A 146 -3.40 26.44 2.20
CA ILE A 146 -4.30 25.86 1.19
C ILE A 146 -3.53 24.69 0.58
N PHE A 147 -4.18 23.54 0.43
CA PHE A 147 -3.53 22.27 0.08
C PHE A 147 -4.33 21.49 -0.95
N ASP A 148 -3.62 20.67 -1.74
CA ASP A 148 -4.21 19.74 -2.71
C ASP A 148 -4.68 18.42 -2.08
N ARG A 149 -4.29 18.16 -0.83
CA ARG A 149 -4.58 16.93 -0.08
C ARG A 149 -4.40 17.14 1.43
N VAL A 150 -4.79 16.14 2.23
CA VAL A 150 -4.72 16.20 3.70
C VAL A 150 -3.29 16.07 4.25
N ASP A 151 -2.42 15.26 3.63
CA ASP A 151 -1.11 14.88 4.18
C ASP A 151 -0.21 16.05 4.65
N PRO A 152 -0.04 17.14 3.89
CA PRO A 152 0.83 18.25 4.31
C PRO A 152 0.34 18.93 5.59
N ILE A 153 -0.97 18.97 5.82
CA ILE A 153 -1.61 19.71 6.94
C ILE A 153 -1.07 19.22 8.29
N TYR A 154 -0.70 17.95 8.41
CA TYR A 154 -0.09 17.41 9.63
C TYR A 154 1.16 18.20 10.07
N GLY A 155 2.04 18.57 9.13
CA GLY A 155 3.24 19.36 9.42
C GLY A 155 2.93 20.80 9.87
N PHE A 156 1.84 21.39 9.38
CA PHE A 156 1.38 22.72 9.79
C PHE A 156 0.66 22.69 11.14
N LEU A 157 -0.20 21.70 11.41
CA LEU A 157 -0.81 21.47 12.72
C LEU A 157 0.26 21.27 13.81
N LYS A 158 1.31 20.51 13.49
CA LYS A 158 2.49 20.29 14.34
C LYS A 158 3.33 21.55 14.53
N ARG A 159 3.23 22.54 13.61
CA ARG A 159 3.87 23.86 13.73
C ARG A 159 3.05 24.82 14.60
N ASP A 160 1.75 24.90 14.40
CA ASP A 160 0.88 25.84 15.12
C ASP A 160 0.67 25.43 16.59
N THR A 161 0.94 24.17 16.95
CA THR A 161 0.92 23.67 18.33
C THR A 161 2.27 23.75 19.07
N ARG A 162 3.33 24.30 18.47
CA ARG A 162 4.72 24.24 18.99
C ARG A 162 4.97 24.78 20.40
N HIS A 163 4.12 25.68 20.90
CA HIS A 163 4.34 26.45 22.13
C HIS A 163 3.50 26.00 23.33
N ILE A 164 2.85 24.83 23.28
CA ILE A 164 1.89 24.40 24.28
C ILE A 164 2.34 23.12 25.00
N GLU A 165 2.35 23.18 26.33
CA GLU A 165 2.52 22.05 27.22
C GLU A 165 1.25 21.17 27.21
N GLN A 166 1.40 19.92 26.80
CA GLN A 166 0.43 18.84 27.04
C GLN A 166 1.16 17.70 27.78
N ASP A 167 0.83 17.45 29.05
CA ASP A 167 1.31 16.27 29.77
C ASP A 167 0.44 15.04 29.42
N VAL A 168 0.53 14.61 28.15
CA VAL A 168 -0.12 13.42 27.63
C VAL A 168 0.95 12.37 27.38
N LEU A 169 0.97 11.30 28.18
CA LEU A 169 1.92 10.21 27.95
C LEU A 169 1.53 9.41 26.70
N GLY A 170 2.52 9.22 25.82
CA GLY A 170 2.48 8.14 24.85
C GLY A 170 2.53 6.79 25.57
N ILE A 171 1.51 5.96 25.37
CA ILE A 171 1.42 4.59 25.87
C ILE A 171 1.31 3.65 24.67
N SER A 172 2.06 2.55 24.69
CA SER A 172 1.84 1.43 23.76
C SER A 172 1.95 0.09 24.47
N ILE A 173 1.25 -0.90 23.95
CA ILE A 173 1.09 -2.24 24.55
C ILE A 173 1.38 -3.27 23.48
N ILE A 174 2.04 -4.38 23.84
CA ILE A 174 2.32 -5.52 22.97
C ILE A 174 1.59 -6.79 23.48
N PRO A 175 0.89 -7.55 22.61
CA PRO A 175 0.28 -8.83 22.98
C PRO A 175 1.33 -9.89 23.40
N SER A 176 0.93 -10.94 24.11
CA SER A 176 1.83 -11.81 24.89
C SER A 176 2.61 -12.82 24.03
N ASP A 177 3.43 -13.65 24.68
CA ASP A 177 4.43 -14.56 24.07
C ASP A 177 3.94 -15.38 22.86
N ASP A 178 2.67 -15.79 22.82
CA ASP A 178 2.11 -16.58 21.72
C ASP A 178 2.06 -15.81 20.38
N TYR A 179 1.98 -14.49 20.41
CA TYR A 179 1.95 -13.63 19.22
C TYR A 179 3.34 -13.27 18.67
N LEU A 180 4.40 -13.45 19.45
CA LEU A 180 5.75 -13.00 19.05
C LEU A 180 6.36 -13.78 17.88
N LYS A 181 5.84 -14.98 17.55
CA LYS A 181 6.59 -15.97 16.77
C LYS A 181 6.57 -15.87 15.24
N GLN A 182 5.82 -14.95 14.61
CA GLN A 182 5.64 -15.00 13.14
C GLN A 182 5.81 -13.68 12.37
N ASP A 183 5.46 -12.51 12.90
CA ASP A 183 5.55 -11.27 12.11
C ASP A 183 5.62 -9.98 12.95
N LEU A 184 6.65 -9.14 12.72
CA LEU A 184 6.74 -7.79 13.33
C LEU A 184 5.54 -6.90 12.97
N ARG A 185 4.92 -7.11 11.79
CA ARG A 185 3.78 -6.31 11.30
C ARG A 185 2.49 -6.50 12.11
N GLN A 186 2.45 -7.48 13.02
CA GLN A 186 1.32 -7.71 13.92
C GLN A 186 1.52 -7.03 15.29
N LEU A 187 2.71 -6.53 15.59
CA LEU A 187 3.04 -5.85 16.84
C LEU A 187 2.76 -4.34 16.74
N ASN A 188 2.63 -3.69 17.89
CA ASN A 188 2.38 -2.26 17.97
C ASN A 188 3.57 -1.46 17.40
N SER A 189 3.38 -0.82 16.23
CA SER A 189 4.44 -0.09 15.52
C SER A 189 5.05 1.05 16.34
N LEU A 190 4.24 1.72 17.18
CA LEU A 190 4.68 2.80 18.07
C LEU A 190 5.57 2.28 19.21
N PHE A 191 5.30 1.08 19.74
CA PHE A 191 6.21 0.42 20.70
C PHE A 191 7.56 0.16 20.04
N LEU A 192 7.57 -0.52 18.89
CA LEU A 192 8.79 -0.91 18.19
C LEU A 192 9.62 0.30 17.74
N TYR A 193 8.94 1.38 17.32
CA TYR A 193 9.56 2.67 17.02
C TYR A 193 10.34 3.20 18.23
N TRP A 194 9.70 3.39 19.38
CA TRP A 194 10.37 3.97 20.55
C TRP A 194 11.43 3.07 21.17
N PHE A 195 11.21 1.76 21.14
CA PHE A 195 12.20 0.76 21.55
C PHE A 195 13.50 0.90 20.74
N LEU A 196 13.39 1.05 19.41
CA LEU A 196 14.54 1.27 18.55
C LEU A 196 15.12 2.69 18.65
N VAL A 197 14.30 3.73 18.82
CA VAL A 197 14.78 5.11 19.04
C VAL A 197 15.66 5.18 20.28
N LYS A 198 15.23 4.62 21.42
CA LYS A 198 16.02 4.59 22.66
C LYS A 198 17.36 3.90 22.44
N GLN A 199 17.38 2.74 21.77
CA GLN A 199 18.62 2.04 21.43
C GLN A 199 19.54 2.89 20.55
N ILE A 200 19.02 3.51 19.49
CA ILE A 200 19.82 4.36 18.59
C ILE A 200 20.44 5.55 19.34
N ILE A 201 19.69 6.21 20.22
CA ILE A 201 20.19 7.35 21.00
C ILE A 201 21.32 6.91 21.93
N LEU A 202 21.15 5.78 22.63
CA LEU A 202 22.14 5.26 23.58
C LEU A 202 23.39 4.67 22.90
N ASP A 203 23.25 4.04 21.73
CA ASP A 203 24.35 3.46 20.93
C ASP A 203 25.23 4.55 20.25
N LEU A 204 24.72 5.78 20.11
CA LEU A 204 25.41 6.87 19.41
C LEU A 204 26.52 7.52 20.26
N LYS A 205 27.51 8.07 19.57
CA LYS A 205 28.55 8.93 20.17
C LYS A 205 28.38 10.34 19.61
N TYR A 206 28.28 11.31 20.50
CA TYR A 206 28.24 12.73 20.17
C TYR A 206 29.58 13.39 20.49
N ASP A 207 29.80 14.57 19.93
CA ASP A 207 30.96 15.42 20.17
C ASP A 207 30.70 16.39 21.33
N ASP A 208 31.78 16.90 21.94
CA ASP A 208 31.71 17.83 23.08
C ASP A 208 30.98 19.14 22.71
N GLY A 209 30.87 19.46 21.41
CA GLY A 209 30.15 20.63 20.89
C GLY A 209 28.63 20.48 20.75
N ALA A 210 28.07 19.28 20.92
CA ALA A 210 26.68 18.99 20.58
C ALA A 210 25.63 19.88 21.31
N HIS A 211 25.93 20.29 22.55
CA HIS A 211 25.09 21.22 23.32
C HIS A 211 24.92 22.59 22.65
N LYS A 212 25.94 23.07 21.93
CA LYS A 212 25.89 24.36 21.20
C LYS A 212 25.02 24.26 19.95
N SER A 213 25.17 23.18 19.17
CA SER A 213 24.31 22.94 18.02
C SER A 213 22.84 22.74 18.41
N LEU A 214 22.58 22.17 19.60
CA LEU A 214 21.22 22.15 20.18
C LEU A 214 20.75 23.56 20.55
N ALA A 215 21.57 24.38 21.22
CA ALA A 215 21.23 25.76 21.55
C ALA A 215 20.91 26.60 20.29
N GLU A 216 21.74 26.55 19.24
CA GLU A 216 21.47 27.19 17.95
C GLU A 216 20.14 26.73 17.33
N PHE A 217 19.87 25.42 17.30
CA PHE A 217 18.61 24.87 16.84
C PHE A 217 17.42 25.39 17.65
N CYS A 218 17.54 25.48 18.97
CA CYS A 218 16.52 26.05 19.84
C CYS A 218 16.32 27.56 19.61
N ARG A 219 17.38 28.35 19.38
CA ARG A 219 17.24 29.79 19.02
C ARG A 219 16.38 29.97 17.78
N SER A 220 16.54 29.12 16.75
CA SER A 220 15.70 29.15 15.55
C SER A 220 14.22 28.77 15.77
N HIS A 221 13.91 28.10 16.88
CA HIS A 221 12.55 27.71 17.26
C HIS A 221 11.85 28.70 18.19
N TYR A 222 12.60 29.55 18.90
CA TYR A 222 12.11 30.50 19.90
C TYR A 222 12.45 31.96 19.57
N THR A 223 12.66 32.29 18.29
CA THR A 223 13.06 33.62 17.80
C THR A 223 12.23 34.79 18.34
N GLU A 224 10.94 34.58 18.59
CA GLU A 224 10.01 35.60 19.11
C GLU A 224 9.87 35.58 20.65
N ASN A 225 10.40 34.56 21.34
CA ASN A 225 10.26 34.38 22.78
C ASN A 225 11.54 34.82 23.52
N THR A 226 11.59 36.11 23.86
CA THR A 226 12.71 36.75 24.57
C THR A 226 13.02 36.18 25.96
N LYS A 227 12.10 35.41 26.57
CA LYS A 227 12.38 34.68 27.82
C LYS A 227 13.16 33.40 27.55
N GLU A 228 12.69 32.58 26.61
CA GLU A 228 13.36 31.33 26.26
C GLU A 228 14.74 31.58 25.62
N LEU A 229 14.89 32.61 24.78
CA LEU A 229 16.21 32.97 24.22
C LEU A 229 17.27 33.19 25.31
N LYS A 230 16.92 33.87 26.41
CA LYS A 230 17.85 34.05 27.55
C LYS A 230 18.18 32.73 28.25
N ILE A 231 17.23 31.81 28.34
CA ILE A 231 17.46 30.48 28.96
C ILE A 231 18.29 29.60 28.02
N ILE A 232 18.16 29.76 26.70
CA ILE A 232 19.00 29.08 25.70
C ILE A 232 20.44 29.60 25.78
N ASP A 233 20.64 30.92 25.93
CA ASP A 233 21.97 31.49 26.14
C ASP A 233 22.59 31.04 27.47
N GLU A 234 21.79 30.93 28.54
CA GLU A 234 22.23 30.37 29.83
C GLU A 234 22.61 28.88 29.71
N TYR A 235 21.79 28.08 29.01
CA TYR A 235 22.07 26.67 28.76
C TYR A 235 23.36 26.45 27.96
N GLU A 236 23.63 27.26 26.93
CA GLU A 236 24.85 27.10 26.13
C GLU A 236 26.12 27.42 26.94
N ASN A 237 26.08 28.47 27.77
CA ASN A 237 27.26 28.90 28.53
C ASN A 237 27.49 28.08 29.79
N ASN A 238 26.41 27.66 30.47
CA ASN A 238 26.44 27.06 31.81
C ASN A 238 25.98 25.58 31.78
N HIS A 239 26.05 24.89 30.64
CA HIS A 239 25.57 23.50 30.50
C HIS A 239 26.13 22.57 31.58
N GLN A 240 27.43 22.72 31.89
CA GLN A 240 28.16 21.86 32.83
C GLN A 240 27.93 22.21 34.32
N ASP A 241 27.38 23.38 34.63
CA ASP A 241 27.17 23.83 36.01
C ASP A 241 25.98 23.12 36.69
N HIS A 242 25.11 22.49 35.89
CA HIS A 242 23.87 21.85 36.33
C HIS A 242 23.67 20.50 35.63
N SER A 243 23.05 19.55 36.33
CA SER A 243 22.82 18.21 35.79
C SER A 243 21.74 18.21 34.68
N PRO A 244 21.76 17.23 33.76
CA PRO A 244 20.68 17.03 32.79
C PRO A 244 19.28 16.91 33.42
N VAL A 245 19.17 16.24 34.58
CA VAL A 245 17.91 16.15 35.35
C VAL A 245 17.46 17.53 35.87
N TRP A 246 18.38 18.38 36.32
CA TRP A 246 18.07 19.76 36.71
C TRP A 246 17.54 20.57 35.53
N TRP A 247 18.19 20.49 34.37
CA TRP A 247 17.74 21.16 33.15
C TRP A 247 16.39 20.64 32.64
N TYR A 248 16.13 19.34 32.72
CA TYR A 248 14.84 18.75 32.34
C TYR A 248 13.70 19.13 33.30
N THR A 249 13.98 19.28 34.60
CA THR A 249 12.98 19.67 35.61
C THR A 249 12.78 21.18 35.74
N ARG A 250 13.60 21.99 35.08
CA ARG A 250 13.40 23.44 34.93
C ARG A 250 12.32 23.71 33.89
N GLN A 251 11.37 24.59 34.22
CA GLN A 251 10.37 25.06 33.26
C GLN A 251 11.04 25.95 32.20
N CYS A 252 11.41 25.33 31.08
CA CYS A 252 12.11 25.93 29.94
C CYS A 252 11.87 25.12 28.66
N PHE A 253 12.38 25.63 27.54
CA PHE A 253 12.28 25.00 26.22
C PHE A 253 12.60 23.50 26.18
N LEU A 254 13.57 22.99 26.96
CA LEU A 254 14.00 21.58 26.89
C LEU A 254 12.85 20.61 27.23
N TYR A 255 12.16 20.83 28.34
CA TYR A 255 11.03 19.98 28.77
C TYR A 255 9.90 20.00 27.73
N VAL A 256 9.52 21.21 27.27
CA VAL A 256 8.40 21.41 26.35
C VAL A 256 8.72 20.84 24.97
N MET A 257 9.91 21.12 24.44
CA MET A 257 10.35 20.65 23.13
C MET A 257 10.50 19.13 23.10
N LEU A 258 11.11 18.53 24.12
CA LEU A 258 11.31 17.07 24.18
C LEU A 258 9.98 16.31 24.28
N ASN A 259 9.11 16.67 25.23
CA ASN A 259 7.83 15.97 25.40
C ASN A 259 6.92 16.12 24.18
N ARG A 260 6.88 17.32 23.56
CA ARG A 260 6.17 17.53 22.29
C ARG A 260 6.77 16.69 21.16
N ALA A 261 8.09 16.61 21.06
CA ALA A 261 8.77 15.84 20.03
C ALA A 261 8.50 14.34 20.18
N ILE A 262 8.45 13.83 21.41
CA ILE A 262 8.04 12.45 21.68
C ILE A 262 6.55 12.25 21.33
N GLN A 263 5.65 13.10 21.82
CA GLN A 263 4.21 12.97 21.52
C GLN A 263 3.91 12.99 20.00
N THR A 264 4.59 13.85 19.24
CA THR A 264 4.37 14.06 17.80
C THR A 264 5.32 13.27 16.88
N GLN A 265 6.16 12.37 17.42
CA GLN A 265 7.21 11.65 16.70
C GLN A 265 8.08 12.58 15.82
N ASP A 266 8.48 13.72 16.37
CA ASP A 266 9.20 14.79 15.67
C ASP A 266 10.67 14.44 15.44
N ILE A 267 10.92 13.54 14.48
CA ILE A 267 12.23 12.89 14.29
C ILE A 267 13.38 13.88 14.06
N GLU A 268 13.14 15.04 13.44
CA GLU A 268 14.18 16.08 13.35
C GLU A 268 14.57 16.61 14.73
N VAL A 269 13.58 16.99 15.55
CA VAL A 269 13.81 17.49 16.91
C VAL A 269 14.40 16.39 17.80
N ILE A 270 13.94 15.14 17.67
CA ILE A 270 14.48 14.00 18.42
C ILE A 270 15.96 13.79 18.07
N ILE A 271 16.34 13.83 16.78
CA ILE A 271 17.74 13.72 16.36
C ILE A 271 18.58 14.89 16.93
N ARG A 272 18.06 16.12 16.91
CA ARG A 272 18.75 17.31 17.45
C ARG A 272 18.90 17.27 18.98
N MET A 273 17.91 16.74 19.69
CA MET A 273 17.92 16.60 21.15
C MET A 273 18.60 15.32 21.64
N ALA A 274 18.94 14.38 20.75
CA ALA A 274 19.51 13.09 21.10
C ALA A 274 20.75 13.14 22.03
N PRO A 275 21.68 14.12 21.94
CA PRO A 275 22.76 14.27 22.91
C PRO A 275 22.23 14.54 24.33
N PHE A 276 21.34 15.52 24.48
CA PHE A 276 20.71 15.84 25.78
C PHE A 276 19.87 14.67 26.32
N ILE A 277 19.18 13.93 25.44
CA ILE A 277 18.45 12.72 25.83
C ILE A 277 19.41 11.66 26.37
N GLN A 278 20.54 11.41 25.70
CA GLN A 278 21.57 10.46 26.17
C GLN A 278 22.19 10.90 27.51
N ASP A 279 22.51 12.20 27.65
CA ASP A 279 23.02 12.77 28.90
C ASP A 279 21.99 12.63 30.05
N LEU A 280 20.70 12.83 29.76
CA LEU A 280 19.62 12.63 30.72
C LEU A 280 19.46 11.16 31.12
N HIS A 281 19.56 10.21 30.19
CA HIS A 281 19.63 8.77 30.52
C HIS A 281 20.82 8.46 31.43
N ARG A 282 22.04 8.86 31.04
CA ARG A 282 23.26 8.62 31.83
C ARG A 282 23.17 9.24 33.23
N ASN A 283 22.66 10.47 33.34
CA ASN A 283 22.54 11.13 34.64
C ASN A 283 21.50 10.47 35.56
N ILE A 284 20.41 9.93 34.99
CA ILE A 284 19.48 9.05 35.73
C ILE A 284 20.21 7.80 36.22
N GLU A 285 21.00 7.14 35.36
CA GLU A 285 21.77 5.94 35.72
C GLU A 285 22.84 6.18 36.81
N GLU A 286 23.46 7.38 36.82
CA GLU A 286 24.52 7.77 37.77
C GLU A 286 23.99 8.07 39.18
N ILE A 287 22.87 8.81 39.31
CA ILE A 287 22.36 9.27 40.61
C ILE A 287 21.91 8.08 41.50
N GLU A 288 21.44 6.99 40.91
CA GLU A 288 20.99 5.80 41.65
C GLU A 288 22.11 4.99 42.33
N THR A 289 23.39 5.30 42.09
CA THR A 289 24.53 4.54 42.66
C THR A 289 24.70 4.67 44.19
N SER A 290 23.71 5.19 44.91
CA SER A 290 23.72 5.48 46.36
C SER A 290 22.68 4.68 47.18
N ASN A 291 22.87 3.36 47.24
CA ASN A 291 22.52 2.48 48.38
C ASN A 291 21.10 2.58 49.03
N GLU A 292 20.01 2.29 48.30
CA GLU A 292 18.75 1.82 48.94
C GLU A 292 18.23 0.50 48.32
N THR A 293 18.59 -0.62 48.96
CA THR A 293 18.14 -1.98 48.63
C THR A 293 16.75 -2.26 49.22
N SER A 294 15.72 -1.58 48.70
CA SER A 294 14.32 -1.81 49.07
C SER A 294 13.42 -1.70 47.85
N SER A 295 12.39 -2.55 47.75
CA SER A 295 11.41 -2.38 46.68
C SER A 295 10.57 -1.12 46.95
N ILE A 296 10.36 -0.32 45.91
CA ILE A 296 9.66 0.95 45.97
C ILE A 296 8.36 0.83 45.19
N VAL A 297 7.27 1.39 45.72
CA VAL A 297 6.00 1.52 45.02
C VAL A 297 5.77 2.99 44.69
N LEU A 298 5.64 3.28 43.40
CA LEU A 298 5.48 4.62 42.85
C LEU A 298 4.11 4.75 42.17
N TYR A 299 3.57 5.96 42.13
CA TYR A 299 2.23 6.23 41.64
C TYR A 299 2.21 7.34 40.59
N ARG A 300 1.35 7.20 39.58
CA ARG A 300 1.07 8.26 38.59
C ARG A 300 -0.41 8.30 38.21
N SER A 301 -0.98 9.50 38.24
CA SER A 301 -2.31 9.81 37.67
C SER A 301 -2.21 9.95 36.15
N GLN A 302 -3.18 9.42 35.41
CA GLN A 302 -3.31 9.57 33.96
C GLN A 302 -4.77 9.60 33.53
N ILE A 303 -5.11 10.42 32.54
CA ILE A 303 -6.39 10.33 31.82
C ILE A 303 -6.15 9.57 30.50
N THR A 304 -7.04 8.64 30.16
CA THR A 304 -7.04 7.97 28.85
C THR A 304 -8.43 7.97 28.20
N SER A 305 -8.51 7.61 26.91
CA SER A 305 -9.78 7.38 26.24
C SER A 305 -10.39 6.04 26.66
N LYS A 306 -11.73 5.89 26.55
CA LYS A 306 -12.37 4.58 26.77
C LYS A 306 -11.82 3.49 25.85
N ASP A 307 -11.57 3.81 24.58
CA ASP A 307 -11.06 2.85 23.60
C ASP A 307 -9.66 2.34 23.97
N ASP A 308 -8.78 3.23 24.45
CA ASP A 308 -7.42 2.88 24.87
C ASP A 308 -7.42 2.17 26.23
N PHE A 309 -8.36 2.50 27.12
CA PHE A 309 -8.57 1.73 28.35
C PHE A 309 -9.07 0.31 28.07
N GLU A 310 -10.06 0.11 27.19
CA GLU A 310 -10.54 -1.24 26.86
C GLU A 310 -9.46 -2.06 26.14
N LYS A 311 -8.57 -1.45 25.35
CA LYS A 311 -7.34 -2.10 24.85
C LYS A 311 -6.39 -2.52 25.97
N MET A 312 -6.21 -1.70 27.03
CA MET A 312 -5.43 -2.12 28.21
C MET A 312 -6.11 -3.28 28.94
N ARG A 313 -7.44 -3.23 29.06
CA ARG A 313 -8.25 -4.17 29.85
C ARG A 313 -8.35 -5.56 29.23
N THR A 314 -8.41 -5.67 27.91
CA THR A 314 -8.42 -6.97 27.20
C THR A 314 -7.05 -7.65 27.12
N THR A 315 -6.04 -7.07 27.78
CA THR A 315 -4.62 -7.34 27.57
C THR A 315 -3.92 -7.49 28.93
N GLU A 316 -4.29 -8.53 29.70
CA GLU A 316 -3.76 -8.85 31.04
C GLU A 316 -2.55 -9.84 30.98
N GLY A 317 -1.40 -9.46 31.53
CA GLY A 317 -0.13 -10.22 31.42
C GLY A 317 0.84 -9.78 30.31
N HIS A 318 0.92 -8.48 30.02
CA HIS A 318 1.56 -7.94 28.80
C HIS A 318 2.53 -6.78 29.03
N LEU A 319 3.41 -6.54 28.06
CA LEU A 319 4.32 -5.38 28.04
C LEU A 319 3.58 -4.08 27.69
N LEU A 320 3.69 -3.10 28.58
CA LEU A 320 3.27 -1.71 28.41
C LEU A 320 4.51 -0.81 28.50
N SER A 321 4.65 0.14 27.58
CA SER A 321 5.74 1.13 27.61
C SER A 321 5.22 2.56 27.67
N PHE A 322 5.85 3.40 28.50
CA PHE A 322 5.65 4.85 28.53
C PHE A 322 6.73 5.55 27.69
N HIS A 323 6.36 6.27 26.64
CA HIS A 323 7.32 6.81 25.66
C HIS A 323 8.12 8.00 26.17
N ASN A 324 7.54 8.82 27.05
CA ASN A 324 8.18 10.00 27.62
C ASN A 324 9.06 9.65 28.83
N PHE A 325 9.90 10.59 29.28
CA PHE A 325 10.45 10.54 30.63
C PHE A 325 9.31 10.77 31.62
N MET A 326 9.06 9.80 32.51
CA MET A 326 7.83 9.75 33.31
C MET A 326 8.09 10.20 34.75
N LEU A 327 7.47 11.30 35.16
CA LEU A 327 7.41 11.73 36.56
C LEU A 327 6.40 10.87 37.33
N THR A 328 6.80 10.36 38.49
CA THR A 328 5.99 9.54 39.40
C THR A 328 6.15 10.03 40.84
N ASN A 329 5.21 9.71 41.72
CA ASN A 329 5.19 10.17 43.11
C ASN A 329 5.10 8.97 44.06
N SER A 330 5.89 8.95 45.13
CA SER A 330 5.81 7.91 46.17
C SER A 330 4.56 8.06 47.07
N ASN A 331 3.93 9.23 47.09
CA ASN A 331 2.73 9.49 47.89
C ASN A 331 1.44 9.06 47.18
N TYR A 332 0.92 7.89 47.56
CA TYR A 332 -0.38 7.35 47.10
C TYR A 332 -1.54 8.34 47.22
N LYS A 333 -1.65 9.06 48.33
CA LYS A 333 -2.79 9.96 48.59
C LYS A 333 -2.80 11.13 47.61
N THR A 334 -1.63 11.75 47.39
CA THR A 334 -1.47 12.83 46.42
C THR A 334 -1.84 12.37 45.01
N ALA A 335 -1.31 11.24 44.56
CA ALA A 335 -1.60 10.69 43.23
C ALA A 335 -3.08 10.27 43.05
N LEU A 336 -3.73 9.74 44.09
CA LEU A 336 -5.15 9.43 44.06
C LEU A 336 -6.03 10.69 44.01
N ASP A 337 -5.69 11.72 44.77
CA ASP A 337 -6.42 12.99 44.76
C ASP A 337 -6.17 13.81 43.47
N GLU A 338 -5.04 13.60 42.79
CA GLU A 338 -4.81 14.02 41.39
C GLU A 338 -5.72 13.23 40.42
N THR A 339 -5.76 11.91 40.54
CA THR A 339 -6.61 11.03 39.69
C THR A 339 -8.10 11.35 39.82
N ARG A 340 -8.56 11.70 41.03
CA ARG A 340 -9.94 12.16 41.29
C ARG A 340 -10.24 13.51 40.64
N ARG A 341 -9.30 14.48 40.73
CA ARG A 341 -9.43 15.80 40.09
C ARG A 341 -9.40 15.71 38.56
N ALA A 342 -8.70 14.71 38.03
CA ALA A 342 -8.58 14.42 36.60
C ALA A 342 -9.86 13.79 35.96
N ARG A 343 -10.92 13.50 36.74
CA ARG A 343 -12.18 12.91 36.26
C ARG A 343 -12.95 13.90 35.37
N GLY A 344 -12.78 13.81 34.04
CA GLY A 344 -13.35 14.76 33.08
C GLY A 344 -14.07 14.13 31.89
N ASN A 345 -15.37 14.43 31.74
CA ASN A 345 -16.25 14.10 30.60
C ASN A 345 -16.58 12.59 30.43
N VAL A 346 -17.71 12.30 29.78
CA VAL A 346 -18.34 10.95 29.70
C VAL A 346 -17.49 9.91 28.94
N ASN A 347 -16.49 10.35 28.17
CA ASN A 347 -15.72 9.50 27.24
C ASN A 347 -14.27 9.25 27.66
N SER A 348 -13.85 9.69 28.85
CA SER A 348 -12.52 9.38 29.40
C SER A 348 -12.59 8.35 30.53
N VAL A 349 -11.43 7.81 30.90
CA VAL A 349 -11.22 6.98 32.08
C VAL A 349 -10.02 7.54 32.86
N ALA A 350 -10.18 7.74 34.16
CA ALA A 350 -9.09 8.15 35.03
C ALA A 350 -8.36 6.90 35.56
N LEU A 351 -7.04 6.88 35.39
CA LEU A 351 -6.16 5.78 35.75
C LEU A 351 -5.17 6.21 36.83
N LEU A 352 -5.01 5.37 37.84
CA LEU A 352 -3.92 5.41 38.79
C LEU A 352 -2.96 4.26 38.47
N PHE A 353 -1.80 4.55 37.89
CA PHE A 353 -0.75 3.55 37.76
C PHE A 353 -0.08 3.33 39.11
N ARG A 354 -0.01 2.08 39.57
CA ARG A 354 0.76 1.64 40.73
C ARG A 354 1.95 0.84 40.21
N ILE A 355 3.13 1.44 40.25
CA ILE A 355 4.36 0.90 39.67
C ILE A 355 5.18 0.25 40.79
N GLU A 356 5.38 -1.05 40.71
CA GLU A 356 6.25 -1.84 41.58
C GLU A 356 7.65 -1.91 40.98
N VAL A 357 8.65 -1.44 41.73
CA VAL A 357 10.05 -1.44 41.35
C VAL A 357 10.88 -2.23 42.35
N ASP A 358 11.65 -3.17 41.84
CA ASP A 358 12.66 -3.92 42.59
C ASP A 358 14.05 -3.37 42.23
N SER A 359 14.69 -2.61 43.14
CA SER A 359 16.00 -2.00 42.91
C SER A 359 17.15 -3.02 42.87
N SER A 360 16.90 -4.29 43.20
CA SER A 360 17.92 -5.35 43.20
C SER A 360 18.06 -6.11 41.88
N GLN A 361 17.09 -5.99 40.96
CA GLN A 361 17.03 -6.80 39.72
C GLN A 361 16.76 -6.02 38.44
N ASN A 362 16.47 -4.71 38.53
CA ASN A 362 16.19 -3.86 37.38
C ASN A 362 17.36 -2.92 37.11
N SER A 363 17.59 -2.57 35.84
CA SER A 363 18.57 -1.55 35.48
C SER A 363 18.13 -0.16 35.96
N ASN A 364 19.10 0.74 36.09
CA ASN A 364 18.99 2.12 36.60
C ASN A 364 18.10 3.02 35.69
N CYS A 365 16.84 2.65 35.54
CA CYS A 365 15.87 3.25 34.63
C CYS A 365 15.01 4.34 35.27
N PHE A 366 15.31 4.75 36.50
CA PHE A 366 14.64 5.83 37.21
C PHE A 366 15.63 6.53 38.15
N THR A 367 15.21 7.56 38.87
CA THR A 367 15.99 8.16 39.96
C THR A 367 15.08 9.00 40.86
N SER A 368 15.45 9.19 42.12
CA SER A 368 14.85 10.22 42.97
C SER A 368 15.23 11.62 42.46
N LEU A 369 14.30 12.58 42.55
CA LEU A 369 14.54 13.99 42.25
C LEU A 369 15.05 14.80 43.46
N LYS A 370 15.20 14.16 44.62
CA LYS A 370 15.72 14.77 45.84
C LYS A 370 17.14 15.31 45.60
N ASN A 371 17.33 16.61 45.85
CA ASN A 371 18.57 17.37 45.62
C ASN A 371 19.09 17.45 44.17
N ALA A 372 18.50 16.73 43.20
CA ALA A 372 18.93 16.71 41.81
C ALA A 372 18.08 17.59 40.85
N SER A 373 16.86 17.96 41.25
CA SER A 373 15.94 18.75 40.42
C SER A 373 16.05 20.27 40.64
N TYR A 374 15.53 21.04 39.67
CA TYR A 374 15.34 22.49 39.79
C TYR A 374 14.32 22.87 40.89
N LEU A 375 13.36 21.98 41.17
CA LEU A 375 12.21 22.23 42.04
C LEU A 375 12.48 21.70 43.45
N LYS A 376 12.92 22.59 44.34
CA LYS A 376 13.38 22.28 45.71
C LYS A 376 12.38 21.52 46.60
N ASP A 377 11.09 21.54 46.27
CA ASP A 377 10.01 20.90 47.05
C ASP A 377 9.60 19.50 46.52
N GLN A 378 10.36 18.89 45.60
CA GLN A 378 10.01 17.61 44.96
C GLN A 378 10.63 16.35 45.62
N GLU A 379 10.74 16.31 46.95
CA GLU A 379 11.33 15.15 47.66
C GLU A 379 10.61 13.82 47.42
N SER A 380 9.32 13.83 47.08
CA SER A 380 8.52 12.61 46.85
C SER A 380 8.45 12.16 45.38
N TYR A 381 9.11 12.87 44.46
CA TYR A 381 9.04 12.58 43.03
C TYR A 381 10.25 11.77 42.52
N PHE A 382 9.97 10.89 41.57
CA PHE A 382 10.94 10.06 40.87
C PHE A 382 10.76 10.22 39.35
N LEU A 383 11.87 10.29 38.63
CA LEU A 383 11.89 10.45 37.18
C LEU A 383 12.32 9.13 36.53
N PHE A 384 11.44 8.51 35.75
CA PHE A 384 11.79 7.38 34.90
C PHE A 384 12.41 7.82 33.57
N SER A 385 13.39 7.05 33.15
CA SER A 385 13.95 6.99 31.80
C SER A 385 12.85 6.94 30.73
N MET A 386 13.10 7.58 29.59
CA MET A 386 12.33 7.44 28.36
C MET A 386 12.13 5.96 27.97
N HIS A 387 10.98 5.63 27.38
CA HIS A 387 10.60 4.27 26.95
C HIS A 387 10.93 3.21 28.03
N SER A 388 10.43 3.47 29.25
CA SER A 388 10.43 2.48 30.33
C SER A 388 9.30 1.48 30.10
N ILE A 389 9.57 0.20 30.34
CA ILE A 389 8.70 -0.92 29.97
C ILE A 389 8.31 -1.71 31.23
N PHE A 390 7.04 -2.12 31.28
CA PHE A 390 6.43 -2.72 32.46
C PHE A 390 5.53 -3.89 32.04
N HIS A 391 5.45 -4.92 32.87
CA HIS A 391 4.39 -5.93 32.79
C HIS A 391 3.13 -5.44 33.50
N ILE A 392 1.97 -5.55 32.84
CA ILE A 392 0.65 -5.36 33.46
C ILE A 392 0.34 -6.58 34.32
N THR A 393 0.18 -6.40 35.64
CA THR A 393 0.00 -7.50 36.61
C THR A 393 -1.39 -7.57 37.25
N GLU A 394 -2.12 -6.46 37.33
CA GLU A 394 -3.47 -6.40 37.90
C GLU A 394 -4.19 -5.15 37.35
N ILE A 395 -5.46 -5.28 36.95
CA ILE A 395 -6.33 -4.14 36.64
C ILE A 395 -7.56 -4.21 37.55
N LYS A 396 -7.77 -3.18 38.40
CA LYS A 396 -8.91 -3.13 39.32
C LYS A 396 -9.63 -1.79 39.30
N GLN A 397 -10.95 -1.82 39.45
CA GLN A 397 -11.73 -0.61 39.66
C GLN A 397 -11.68 -0.22 41.15
N ILE A 398 -11.38 1.05 41.44
CA ILE A 398 -11.36 1.57 42.82
C ILE A 398 -12.58 2.47 43.09
N GLU A 399 -12.97 3.29 42.11
CA GLU A 399 -14.19 4.11 42.20
C GLU A 399 -14.93 4.11 40.85
N ASN A 400 -16.12 4.72 40.79
CA ASN A 400 -16.78 4.97 39.52
C ASN A 400 -15.88 5.82 38.61
N GLN A 401 -15.59 5.33 37.40
CA GLN A 401 -14.66 5.92 36.42
C GLN A 401 -13.19 6.08 36.89
N VAL A 402 -12.77 5.43 37.98
CA VAL A 402 -11.37 5.41 38.44
C VAL A 402 -10.88 3.97 38.58
N TRP A 403 -9.83 3.66 37.83
CA TRP A 403 -9.19 2.33 37.81
C TRP A 403 -7.74 2.44 38.27
N GLN A 404 -7.25 1.43 38.97
CA GLN A 404 -5.84 1.23 39.22
C GLN A 404 -5.31 0.13 38.30
N ILE A 405 -4.16 0.38 37.68
CA ILE A 405 -3.39 -0.59 36.92
C ILE A 405 -2.07 -0.80 37.67
N THR A 406 -1.85 -2.02 38.16
CA THR A 406 -0.57 -2.39 38.77
C THR A 406 0.40 -2.81 37.68
N LEU A 407 1.57 -2.19 37.69
CA LEU A 407 2.64 -2.35 36.71
C LEU A 407 3.91 -2.82 37.42
N LYS A 408 4.64 -3.76 36.84
CA LYS A 408 5.95 -4.21 37.35
C LYS A 408 7.04 -3.90 36.34
N LEU A 409 8.09 -3.18 36.74
CA LEU A 409 9.20 -2.83 35.85
C LEU A 409 9.88 -4.10 35.28
N THR A 410 10.17 -4.12 33.98
CA THR A 410 10.84 -5.24 33.31
C THR A 410 12.30 -5.38 33.73
N LYS A 411 12.77 -6.61 33.88
CA LYS A 411 14.19 -6.90 34.18
C LYS A 411 15.08 -6.76 32.96
N ILE A 412 16.39 -6.70 33.19
CA ILE A 412 17.42 -6.66 32.13
C ILE A 412 17.42 -7.94 31.29
N ASP A 413 17.15 -9.09 31.93
CA ASP A 413 17.14 -10.43 31.32
C ASP A 413 15.74 -10.87 30.82
N ASP A 414 14.81 -9.92 30.64
CA ASP A 414 13.47 -10.21 30.15
C ASP A 414 13.49 -10.83 28.74
N LYS A 415 12.99 -12.08 28.65
CA LYS A 415 13.05 -12.89 27.43
C LYS A 415 12.29 -12.26 26.26
N GLN A 416 11.19 -11.55 26.52
CA GLN A 416 10.41 -10.89 25.46
C GLN A 416 11.19 -9.71 24.89
N LEU A 417 11.86 -8.92 25.74
CA LEU A 417 12.69 -7.80 25.29
C LEU A 417 13.95 -8.25 24.53
N ILE A 418 14.60 -9.33 24.97
CA ILE A 418 15.73 -9.95 24.26
C ILE A 418 15.27 -10.43 22.87
N TYR A 419 14.17 -11.18 22.81
CA TYR A 419 13.63 -11.67 21.54
C TYR A 419 13.23 -10.53 20.58
N LEU A 420 12.57 -9.48 21.08
CA LEU A 420 12.23 -8.29 20.28
C LEU A 420 13.48 -7.58 19.74
N LYS A 421 14.55 -7.48 20.56
CA LYS A 421 15.83 -6.90 20.14
C LYS A 421 16.49 -7.72 19.03
N GLU A 422 16.53 -9.05 19.15
CA GLU A 422 17.05 -9.95 18.11
C GLU A 422 16.22 -9.87 16.82
N LEU A 423 14.90 -9.85 16.93
CA LEU A 423 13.98 -9.79 15.80
C LEU A 423 14.10 -8.45 15.03
N ILE A 424 14.15 -7.32 15.74
CA ILE A 424 14.40 -6.00 15.11
C ILE A 424 15.81 -5.95 14.50
N HIS A 425 16.82 -6.49 15.18
CA HIS A 425 18.19 -6.54 14.67
C HIS A 425 18.27 -7.33 13.35
N GLY A 426 17.68 -8.53 13.29
CA GLY A 426 17.63 -9.35 12.09
C GLY A 426 16.89 -8.71 10.91
N LYS A 427 15.97 -7.76 11.15
CA LYS A 427 15.26 -6.99 10.11
C LYS A 427 15.93 -5.65 9.76
N THR A 428 16.85 -5.16 10.59
CA THR A 428 17.57 -3.87 10.41
C THR A 428 19.09 -4.04 10.28
N GLN A 429 19.55 -5.26 10.01
CA GLN A 429 20.97 -5.61 9.92
C GLN A 429 21.70 -4.82 8.82
N ASN A 430 22.98 -4.52 9.04
CA ASN A 430 23.86 -3.77 8.14
C ASN A 430 23.46 -2.29 7.89
N VAL A 431 22.46 -1.79 8.61
CA VAL A 431 22.06 -0.38 8.60
C VAL A 431 22.51 0.24 9.93
N ASN A 432 23.13 1.43 9.89
CA ASN A 432 23.65 2.11 11.08
C ASN A 432 22.73 3.27 11.51
N GLN A 433 22.77 3.63 12.81
CA GLN A 433 22.14 4.85 13.34
C GLN A 433 20.64 4.99 12.98
N TRP A 434 20.15 6.23 12.80
CA TRP A 434 18.76 6.59 12.46
C TRP A 434 18.21 5.96 11.18
N TYR A 435 19.06 5.51 10.25
CA TYR A 435 18.62 4.76 9.07
C TYR A 435 17.94 3.44 9.44
N ARG A 436 18.30 2.82 10.58
CA ARG A 436 17.63 1.61 11.10
C ARG A 436 16.16 1.87 11.39
N LEU A 437 15.82 3.07 11.88
CA LEU A 437 14.46 3.45 12.20
C LEU A 437 13.59 3.58 10.94
N ALA A 438 14.11 4.28 9.92
CA ALA A 438 13.45 4.36 8.62
C ALA A 438 13.25 2.97 7.98
N LYS A 439 14.28 2.10 8.06
CA LYS A 439 14.18 0.72 7.57
C LYS A 439 13.16 -0.12 8.34
N LEU A 440 13.09 0.03 9.67
CA LEU A 440 12.07 -0.64 10.49
C LEU A 440 10.66 -0.17 10.08
N MET A 441 10.43 1.13 9.89
CA MET A 441 9.13 1.64 9.44
C MET A 441 8.75 1.07 8.06
N ALA A 442 9.70 0.96 7.12
CA ALA A 442 9.46 0.32 5.82
C ALA A 442 9.11 -1.18 5.97
N VAL A 443 9.82 -1.93 6.82
CA VAL A 443 9.52 -3.35 7.12
C VAL A 443 8.13 -3.51 7.76
N LEU A 444 7.70 -2.56 8.59
CA LEU A 444 6.37 -2.50 9.17
C LEU A 444 5.27 -2.03 8.19
N ARG A 445 5.64 -1.65 6.95
CA ARG A 445 4.77 -1.01 5.94
C ARG A 445 4.20 0.35 6.35
N GLU A 446 4.82 1.01 7.32
CA GLU A 446 4.61 2.41 7.70
C GLU A 446 5.35 3.33 6.70
N PHE A 447 5.06 3.15 5.40
CA PHE A 447 5.85 3.72 4.30
C PHE A 447 5.94 5.25 4.31
N ASP A 448 4.88 5.94 4.71
CA ASP A 448 4.89 7.40 4.82
C ASP A 448 5.81 7.88 5.96
N HIS A 449 5.81 7.17 7.09
CA HIS A 449 6.69 7.48 8.21
C HIS A 449 8.15 7.16 7.85
N ALA A 450 8.40 6.06 7.11
CA ALA A 450 9.71 5.76 6.55
C ALA A 450 10.21 6.87 5.61
N LYS A 451 9.36 7.36 4.69
CA LYS A 451 9.66 8.50 3.81
C LYS A 451 9.94 9.77 4.60
N GLU A 452 9.14 10.10 5.63
CA GLU A 452 9.36 11.26 6.50
C GLU A 452 10.74 11.22 7.15
N ILE A 453 11.11 10.09 7.78
CA ILE A 453 12.43 9.92 8.41
C ILE A 453 13.55 10.03 7.36
N TYR A 454 13.41 9.39 6.20
CA TYR A 454 14.41 9.49 5.13
C TYR A 454 14.55 10.92 4.58
N HIS A 455 13.47 11.70 4.47
CA HIS A 455 13.53 13.11 4.07
C HIS A 455 14.18 14.00 5.15
N VAL A 456 13.91 13.77 6.44
CA VAL A 456 14.61 14.46 7.52
C VAL A 456 16.10 14.13 7.48
N LEU A 457 16.49 12.85 7.34
CA LEU A 457 17.89 12.46 7.20
C LEU A 457 18.55 13.09 5.97
N LEU A 458 17.84 13.23 4.84
CA LEU A 458 18.32 13.92 3.66
C LEU A 458 18.62 15.41 3.93
N ASN A 459 17.76 16.09 4.70
CA ASN A 459 17.92 17.51 5.06
C ASN A 459 19.04 17.74 6.08
N LEU A 460 19.33 16.76 6.94
CA LEU A 460 20.38 16.82 7.96
C LEU A 460 21.78 16.47 7.40
N LEU A 461 21.86 15.85 6.21
CA LEU A 461 23.12 15.46 5.58
C LEU A 461 23.78 16.61 4.82
N PRO A 462 25.09 16.86 5.00
CA PRO A 462 25.83 17.75 4.11
C PRO A 462 25.96 17.11 2.72
N THR A 463 25.97 17.95 1.68
CA THR A 463 26.03 17.52 0.27
C THR A 463 27.30 16.73 -0.11
N THR A 464 28.32 16.77 0.75
CA THR A 464 29.58 16.02 0.61
C THR A 464 29.42 14.52 0.88
N GLU A 465 28.45 14.07 1.70
CA GLU A 465 28.27 12.66 2.08
C GLU A 465 27.51 11.83 1.03
N SER A 466 28.05 11.83 -0.19
CA SER A 466 27.43 11.26 -1.40
C SER A 466 27.01 9.79 -1.28
N SER A 467 27.72 8.97 -0.48
CA SER A 467 27.33 7.57 -0.25
C SER A 467 26.03 7.45 0.55
N LYS A 468 25.82 8.30 1.57
CA LYS A 468 24.60 8.30 2.38
C LYS A 468 23.42 8.88 1.60
N LEU A 469 23.65 9.95 0.82
CA LEU A 469 22.66 10.49 -0.11
C LEU A 469 22.19 9.45 -1.13
N CYS A 470 23.13 8.70 -1.73
CA CYS A 470 22.81 7.60 -2.64
C CYS A 470 21.99 6.50 -1.96
N TYR A 471 22.33 6.12 -0.72
CA TYR A 471 21.54 5.16 0.07
C TYR A 471 20.10 5.65 0.31
N ILE A 472 19.91 6.88 0.80
CA ILE A 472 18.56 7.45 1.03
C ILE A 472 17.73 7.45 -0.25
N TYR A 473 18.31 7.92 -1.36
CA TYR A 473 17.57 7.96 -2.63
C TYR A 473 17.24 6.55 -3.16
N ASN A 474 18.10 5.55 -2.94
CA ASN A 474 17.74 4.17 -3.29
C ASN A 474 16.60 3.63 -2.40
N GLU A 475 16.64 3.86 -1.08
CA GLU A 475 15.59 3.38 -0.16
C GLU A 475 14.25 4.10 -0.36
N LEU A 476 14.25 5.42 -0.62
CA LEU A 476 13.06 6.15 -1.07
C LEU A 476 12.54 5.59 -2.40
N GLY A 477 13.43 5.22 -3.32
CA GLY A 477 13.08 4.55 -4.57
C GLY A 477 12.38 3.21 -4.33
N ILE A 478 12.89 2.38 -3.41
CA ILE A 478 12.30 1.09 -3.04
C ILE A 478 10.92 1.28 -2.40
N ILE A 479 10.77 2.24 -1.49
CA ILE A 479 9.46 2.52 -0.86
C ILE A 479 8.45 3.00 -1.93
N CYS A 480 8.85 3.89 -2.84
CA CYS A 480 7.97 4.35 -3.91
C CYS A 480 7.55 3.19 -4.83
N ASP A 481 8.47 2.28 -5.17
CA ASP A 481 8.22 1.06 -5.94
C ASP A 481 7.18 0.16 -5.23
N GLU A 482 7.40 -0.16 -3.95
CA GLU A 482 6.46 -0.97 -3.14
C GLU A 482 5.09 -0.31 -2.95
N THR A 483 4.98 1.03 -3.06
CA THR A 483 3.70 1.76 -3.03
C THR A 483 3.07 2.00 -4.42
N GLY A 484 3.69 1.54 -5.50
CA GLY A 484 3.21 1.70 -6.87
C GLY A 484 3.45 3.08 -7.51
N ASP A 485 4.19 3.99 -6.86
CA ASP A 485 4.60 5.27 -7.45
C ASP A 485 5.91 5.11 -8.24
N TYR A 486 5.81 4.36 -9.34
CA TYR A 486 6.95 4.04 -10.20
C TYR A 486 7.61 5.28 -10.82
N ARG A 487 6.87 6.39 -10.99
CA ARG A 487 7.44 7.64 -11.51
C ARG A 487 8.32 8.33 -10.47
N LEU A 488 7.89 8.41 -9.22
CA LEU A 488 8.68 8.98 -8.14
C LEU A 488 9.87 8.07 -7.80
N ALA A 489 9.67 6.74 -7.80
CA ALA A 489 10.74 5.74 -7.67
C ALA A 489 11.84 5.94 -8.71
N LEU A 490 11.47 6.07 -9.99
CA LEU A 490 12.42 6.36 -11.07
C LEU A 490 13.22 7.64 -10.80
N SER A 491 12.56 8.71 -10.34
CA SER A 491 13.21 9.99 -10.07
C SER A 491 14.26 9.89 -8.95
N PHE A 492 13.99 9.09 -7.91
CA PHE A 492 14.92 8.86 -6.81
C PHE A 492 16.09 7.98 -7.25
N TYR A 493 15.86 6.88 -7.97
CA TYR A 493 16.95 6.07 -8.52
C TYR A 493 17.81 6.85 -9.53
N GLN A 494 17.23 7.78 -10.29
CA GLN A 494 17.99 8.69 -11.17
C GLN A 494 18.88 9.66 -10.37
N LYS A 495 18.38 10.24 -9.27
CA LYS A 495 19.21 11.07 -8.35
C LYS A 495 20.35 10.28 -7.74
N ALA A 496 20.08 9.06 -7.27
CA ALA A 496 21.10 8.14 -6.76
C ALA A 496 22.19 7.87 -7.82
N LEU A 497 21.78 7.53 -9.05
CA LEU A 497 22.69 7.32 -10.18
C LEU A 497 23.52 8.57 -10.51
N GLU A 498 22.93 9.77 -10.51
CA GLU A 498 23.64 11.01 -10.83
C GLU A 498 24.76 11.29 -9.81
N ILE A 499 24.45 11.17 -8.52
CA ILE A 499 25.43 11.31 -7.42
C ILE A 499 26.52 10.25 -7.55
N GLN A 500 26.15 9.00 -7.82
CA GLN A 500 27.09 7.89 -7.97
C GLN A 500 28.06 8.11 -9.15
N ARG A 501 27.57 8.66 -10.28
CA ARG A 501 28.39 9.00 -11.46
C ARG A 501 29.35 10.16 -11.25
N LYS A 502 29.04 11.10 -10.34
CA LYS A 502 29.92 12.21 -9.98
C LYS A 502 31.03 11.80 -9.00
N THR A 503 30.78 10.77 -8.19
CA THR A 503 31.63 10.43 -7.03
C THR A 503 32.42 9.14 -7.16
N THR A 504 32.13 8.29 -8.14
CA THR A 504 32.84 7.02 -8.33
C THR A 504 33.23 6.75 -9.78
N HIS A 505 34.29 5.95 -9.95
CA HIS A 505 34.76 5.52 -11.26
C HIS A 505 33.67 4.78 -12.05
N PHE A 506 33.67 4.89 -13.38
CA PHE A 506 32.60 4.39 -14.25
C PHE A 506 32.36 2.86 -14.19
N SER A 507 33.29 2.10 -13.62
CA SER A 507 33.22 0.65 -13.40
C SER A 507 32.78 0.25 -11.99
N HIS A 508 32.45 1.20 -11.11
CA HIS A 508 32.15 0.91 -9.70
C HIS A 508 30.87 0.08 -9.54
N HIS A 509 30.89 -0.91 -8.65
CA HIS A 509 29.80 -1.89 -8.50
C HIS A 509 28.44 -1.24 -8.19
N LEU A 510 28.42 -0.14 -7.41
CA LEU A 510 27.22 0.63 -7.09
C LEU A 510 26.49 1.19 -8.32
N LEU A 511 27.21 1.53 -9.41
CA LEU A 511 26.59 1.95 -10.66
C LEU A 511 25.76 0.81 -11.29
N SER A 512 26.19 -0.45 -11.11
CA SER A 512 25.43 -1.60 -11.59
C SER A 512 24.13 -1.80 -10.81
N ILE A 513 24.11 -1.47 -9.51
CA ILE A 513 22.89 -1.52 -8.68
C ILE A 513 21.92 -0.43 -9.13
N ALA A 514 22.37 0.82 -9.25
CA ALA A 514 21.53 1.92 -9.70
C ALA A 514 20.95 1.68 -11.12
N TYR A 515 21.77 1.17 -12.06
CA TYR A 515 21.26 0.78 -13.38
C TYR A 515 20.31 -0.42 -13.33
N ASN A 516 20.49 -1.38 -12.40
CA ASN A 516 19.57 -2.49 -12.25
C ASN A 516 18.19 -2.03 -11.80
N ASN A 517 18.13 -1.19 -10.76
CA ASN A 517 16.89 -0.67 -10.18
C ASN A 517 16.14 0.20 -11.19
N ILE A 518 16.86 1.08 -11.91
CA ILE A 518 16.25 1.85 -13.03
C ILE A 518 15.75 0.89 -14.12
N GLY A 519 16.44 -0.21 -14.40
CA GLY A 519 15.98 -1.23 -15.35
C GLY A 519 14.62 -1.83 -14.97
N GLU A 520 14.47 -2.27 -13.71
CA GLU A 520 13.20 -2.81 -13.22
C GLU A 520 12.08 -1.78 -13.24
N ILE A 521 12.32 -0.54 -12.76
CA ILE A 521 11.28 0.50 -12.79
C ILE A 521 10.89 0.88 -14.23
N GLN A 522 11.81 0.85 -15.20
CA GLN A 522 11.43 1.05 -16.60
C GLN A 522 10.57 -0.10 -17.12
N ARG A 523 10.75 -1.33 -16.61
CA ARG A 523 9.87 -2.47 -16.90
C ARG A 523 8.47 -2.27 -16.28
N GLU A 524 8.38 -1.85 -15.01
CA GLU A 524 7.08 -1.54 -14.38
C GLU A 524 6.40 -0.29 -14.95
N LEU A 525 7.16 0.65 -15.54
CA LEU A 525 6.62 1.76 -16.33
C LEU A 525 6.28 1.38 -17.79
N GLY A 526 6.50 0.13 -18.20
CA GLY A 526 6.20 -0.35 -19.55
C GLY A 526 7.15 0.14 -20.66
N ASP A 527 8.30 0.73 -20.31
CA ASP A 527 9.36 1.08 -21.27
C ASP A 527 10.41 -0.04 -21.32
N TYR A 528 10.00 -1.17 -21.90
CA TYR A 528 10.80 -2.39 -21.96
C TYR A 528 12.11 -2.20 -22.75
N PHE A 529 12.16 -1.27 -23.70
CA PHE A 529 13.37 -0.91 -24.43
C PHE A 529 14.40 -0.20 -23.54
N LYS A 530 13.98 0.75 -22.69
CA LYS A 530 14.88 1.35 -21.68
C LYS A 530 15.27 0.34 -20.62
N ALA A 531 14.35 -0.51 -20.14
CA ALA A 531 14.67 -1.58 -19.20
C ALA A 531 15.81 -2.46 -19.73
N LEU A 532 15.67 -2.97 -20.96
CA LEU A 532 16.70 -3.76 -21.63
C LEU A 532 18.04 -3.02 -21.77
N SER A 533 18.01 -1.72 -22.10
CA SER A 533 19.22 -0.88 -22.19
C SER A 533 19.93 -0.75 -20.84
N TYR A 534 19.19 -0.57 -19.75
CA TYR A 534 19.74 -0.44 -18.40
C TYR A 534 20.27 -1.77 -17.86
N HIS A 535 19.56 -2.89 -18.03
CA HIS A 535 20.10 -4.22 -17.67
C HIS A 535 21.34 -4.60 -18.49
N LYS A 536 21.44 -4.20 -19.77
CA LYS A 536 22.67 -4.37 -20.57
C LYS A 536 23.85 -3.57 -20.02
N LYS A 537 23.62 -2.33 -19.52
CA LYS A 537 24.65 -1.55 -18.81
C LYS A 537 25.08 -2.24 -17.50
N THR A 538 24.13 -2.71 -16.70
CA THR A 538 24.38 -3.51 -15.49
C THR A 538 25.26 -4.72 -15.79
N LEU A 539 24.93 -5.49 -16.83
CA LEU A 539 25.70 -6.66 -17.26
C LEU A 539 27.13 -6.27 -17.66
N SER A 540 27.30 -5.23 -18.48
CA SER A 540 28.61 -4.77 -18.96
C SER A 540 29.53 -4.29 -17.84
N ILE A 541 28.98 -3.70 -16.77
CA ILE A 541 29.76 -3.37 -15.56
C ILE A 541 30.13 -4.66 -14.82
N LYS A 542 29.14 -5.49 -14.45
CA LYS A 542 29.38 -6.71 -13.67
C LYS A 542 30.38 -7.66 -14.33
N GLN A 543 30.33 -7.84 -15.64
CA GLN A 543 31.28 -8.68 -16.40
C GLN A 543 32.73 -8.19 -16.35
N LYS A 544 32.98 -6.92 -16.01
CA LYS A 544 34.35 -6.36 -15.88
C LYS A 544 34.92 -6.47 -14.46
N ILE A 545 34.06 -6.62 -13.45
CA ILE A 545 34.45 -6.58 -12.03
C ILE A 545 34.22 -7.89 -11.27
N LEU A 546 33.41 -8.81 -11.80
CA LEU A 546 33.03 -10.06 -11.13
C LEU A 546 33.55 -11.30 -11.89
N SER A 547 33.70 -12.40 -11.15
CA SER A 547 34.00 -13.71 -11.73
C SER A 547 32.91 -14.15 -12.73
N PRO A 548 33.23 -14.86 -13.83
CA PRO A 548 32.25 -15.42 -14.75
C PRO A 548 31.22 -16.38 -14.14
N HIS A 549 31.38 -16.77 -12.87
CA HIS A 549 30.48 -17.66 -12.13
C HIS A 549 29.81 -16.96 -10.93
N ASP A 550 29.89 -15.63 -10.84
CA ASP A 550 29.22 -14.84 -9.81
C ASP A 550 27.68 -14.88 -9.97
N LEU A 551 26.97 -15.16 -8.88
CA LEU A 551 25.50 -15.31 -8.88
C LEU A 551 24.76 -14.02 -9.27
N SER A 552 25.34 -12.85 -9.03
CA SER A 552 24.72 -11.59 -9.40
C SER A 552 24.74 -11.34 -10.91
N LEU A 553 25.60 -12.02 -11.69
CA LEU A 553 25.49 -12.09 -13.14
C LEU A 553 24.27 -12.93 -13.56
N ALA A 554 24.01 -14.04 -12.86
CA ALA A 554 22.83 -14.88 -13.08
C ALA A 554 21.53 -14.08 -12.86
N THR A 555 21.46 -13.27 -11.79
CA THR A 555 20.34 -12.34 -11.56
C THR A 555 20.19 -11.34 -12.71
N THR A 556 21.27 -10.69 -13.16
CA THR A 556 21.17 -9.75 -14.29
C THR A 556 20.79 -10.44 -15.61
N TYR A 557 21.17 -11.69 -15.82
CA TYR A 557 20.65 -12.49 -16.95
C TYR A 557 19.16 -12.84 -16.79
N ASN A 558 18.66 -13.16 -15.59
CA ASN A 558 17.22 -13.31 -15.37
C ASN A 558 16.45 -12.03 -15.73
N ASN A 559 16.94 -10.86 -15.33
CA ASN A 559 16.26 -9.57 -15.57
C ASN A 559 16.31 -9.19 -17.07
N LEU A 560 17.40 -9.52 -17.76
CA LEU A 560 17.44 -9.47 -19.23
C LEU A 560 16.42 -10.42 -19.87
N GLY A 561 16.25 -11.63 -19.32
CA GLY A 561 15.22 -12.58 -19.74
C GLY A 561 13.82 -11.99 -19.63
N LEU A 562 13.47 -11.45 -18.46
CA LEU A 562 12.19 -10.78 -18.19
C LEU A 562 11.94 -9.60 -19.15
N ALA A 563 12.93 -8.73 -19.36
CA ALA A 563 12.77 -7.60 -20.28
C ALA A 563 12.57 -8.02 -21.75
N ASN A 564 13.19 -9.12 -22.20
CA ASN A 564 12.93 -9.67 -23.54
C ASN A 564 11.57 -10.38 -23.62
N GLN A 565 11.15 -11.07 -22.56
CA GLN A 565 9.82 -11.66 -22.45
C GLN A 565 8.72 -10.60 -22.56
N SER A 566 8.84 -9.47 -21.85
CA SER A 566 7.92 -8.32 -21.98
C SER A 566 7.95 -7.64 -23.36
N LEU A 567 9.01 -7.83 -24.15
CA LEU A 567 9.08 -7.38 -25.55
C LEU A 567 8.50 -8.41 -26.54
N GLY A 568 8.17 -9.63 -26.10
CA GLY A 568 7.74 -10.74 -26.95
C GLY A 568 8.89 -11.50 -27.63
N GLU A 569 10.13 -11.23 -27.24
CA GLU A 569 11.36 -11.81 -27.80
C GLU A 569 11.71 -13.13 -27.10
N PHE A 570 10.79 -14.10 -27.14
CA PHE A 570 10.81 -15.29 -26.28
C PHE A 570 12.05 -16.19 -26.48
N ALA A 571 12.59 -16.27 -27.70
CA ALA A 571 13.82 -17.02 -27.96
C ALA A 571 15.03 -16.39 -27.23
N THR A 572 15.16 -15.07 -27.32
CA THR A 572 16.20 -14.28 -26.63
C THR A 572 16.03 -14.35 -25.11
N ALA A 573 14.80 -14.34 -24.61
CA ALA A 573 14.51 -14.54 -23.19
C ALA A 573 14.98 -15.91 -22.70
N LEU A 574 14.71 -16.98 -23.46
CA LEU A 574 15.14 -18.34 -23.14
C LEU A 574 16.67 -18.44 -23.04
N GLU A 575 17.42 -17.89 -24.01
CA GLU A 575 18.88 -17.86 -23.96
C GLU A 575 19.42 -17.21 -22.68
N PHE A 576 18.80 -16.12 -22.22
CA PHE A 576 19.24 -15.42 -21.01
C PHE A 576 18.92 -16.23 -19.75
N TYR A 577 17.76 -16.89 -19.67
CA TYR A 577 17.47 -17.82 -18.57
C TYR A 577 18.42 -19.04 -18.56
N GLU A 578 18.81 -19.56 -19.72
CA GLU A 578 19.80 -20.64 -19.82
C GLU A 578 21.21 -20.18 -19.38
N LYS A 579 21.64 -18.96 -19.75
CA LYS A 579 22.89 -18.35 -19.27
C LYS A 579 22.90 -18.20 -17.75
N SER A 580 21.80 -17.74 -17.16
CA SER A 580 21.59 -17.69 -15.70
C SER A 580 21.67 -19.07 -15.05
N LEU A 581 20.98 -20.06 -15.61
CA LEU A 581 20.97 -21.44 -15.11
C LEU A 581 22.38 -22.08 -15.17
N ASN A 582 23.16 -21.81 -16.22
CA ASN A 582 24.51 -22.32 -16.38
C ASN A 582 25.47 -21.77 -15.32
N ILE A 583 25.36 -20.48 -14.97
CA ILE A 583 26.13 -19.89 -13.86
C ILE A 583 25.76 -20.57 -12.54
N LYS A 584 24.46 -20.69 -12.24
CA LYS A 584 23.97 -21.35 -11.02
C LYS A 584 24.46 -22.80 -10.91
N ARG A 585 24.44 -23.58 -12.01
CA ARG A 585 24.98 -24.96 -12.06
C ARG A 585 26.46 -25.09 -11.70
N LYS A 586 27.26 -24.03 -11.90
CA LYS A 586 28.69 -24.02 -11.57
C LYS A 586 28.98 -23.50 -10.17
N ALA A 587 28.09 -22.68 -9.62
CA ALA A 587 28.29 -21.99 -8.34
C ALA A 587 27.51 -22.60 -7.16
N LEU A 588 26.48 -23.42 -7.40
CA LEU A 588 25.54 -23.88 -6.38
C LEU A 588 25.29 -25.39 -6.44
N SER A 589 24.88 -25.97 -5.30
CA SER A 589 24.39 -27.35 -5.24
C SER A 589 23.05 -27.48 -6.00
N PRO A 590 22.75 -28.64 -6.63
CA PRO A 590 21.54 -28.80 -7.45
C PRO A 590 20.20 -28.62 -6.72
N THR A 591 20.21 -28.62 -5.38
CA THR A 591 19.04 -28.41 -4.51
C THR A 591 18.93 -26.97 -3.98
N HIS A 592 19.77 -26.03 -4.43
CA HIS A 592 19.75 -24.65 -3.93
C HIS A 592 18.50 -23.88 -4.40
N ILE A 593 17.93 -23.06 -3.51
CA ILE A 593 16.66 -22.35 -3.73
C ILE A 593 16.65 -21.45 -4.98
N ASP A 594 17.79 -20.83 -5.32
CA ASP A 594 17.98 -19.99 -6.51
C ASP A 594 17.60 -20.66 -7.84
N PHE A 595 17.69 -21.99 -7.93
CA PHE A 595 17.25 -22.73 -9.11
C PHE A 595 15.74 -22.61 -9.30
N ALA A 596 14.96 -22.62 -8.22
CA ALA A 596 13.50 -22.54 -8.28
C ALA A 596 13.00 -21.21 -8.86
N VAL A 597 13.73 -20.11 -8.65
CA VAL A 597 13.40 -18.80 -9.28
C VAL A 597 13.57 -18.87 -10.79
N THR A 598 14.74 -19.33 -11.28
CA THR A 598 14.97 -19.43 -12.74
C THR A 598 14.05 -20.48 -13.38
N TYR A 599 13.75 -21.59 -12.70
CA TYR A 599 12.78 -22.57 -13.18
C TYR A 599 11.34 -22.04 -13.20
N ASN A 600 10.93 -21.18 -12.26
CA ASN A 600 9.64 -20.51 -12.34
C ASN A 600 9.54 -19.61 -13.58
N ASN A 601 10.55 -18.76 -13.83
CA ASN A 601 10.57 -17.88 -15.01
C ASN A 601 10.63 -18.67 -16.33
N MET A 602 11.41 -19.75 -16.41
CA MET A 602 11.42 -20.63 -17.59
C MET A 602 10.08 -21.36 -17.77
N GLY A 603 9.42 -21.76 -16.69
CA GLY A 603 8.09 -22.35 -16.72
C GLY A 603 7.07 -21.37 -17.30
N GLU A 604 7.07 -20.12 -16.82
CA GLU A 604 6.20 -19.06 -17.33
C GLU A 604 6.50 -18.69 -18.79
N LEU A 605 7.76 -18.57 -19.18
CA LEU A 605 8.13 -18.36 -20.58
C LEU A 605 7.63 -19.51 -21.47
N HIS A 606 7.74 -20.76 -21.02
CA HIS A 606 7.21 -21.88 -21.77
C HIS A 606 5.67 -21.91 -21.82
N ARG A 607 4.97 -21.39 -20.81
CA ARG A 607 3.51 -21.17 -20.83
C ARG A 607 3.14 -20.14 -21.90
N GLU A 608 3.81 -18.98 -21.92
CA GLU A 608 3.63 -17.94 -22.95
C GLU A 608 3.98 -18.41 -24.38
N MET A 609 4.89 -19.39 -24.51
CA MET A 609 5.18 -20.09 -25.76
C MET A 609 4.19 -21.23 -26.10
N GLY A 610 3.13 -21.44 -25.33
CA GLY A 610 2.14 -22.51 -25.53
C GLY A 610 2.69 -23.93 -25.32
N LYS A 611 3.84 -24.08 -24.67
CA LYS A 611 4.55 -25.35 -24.44
C LYS A 611 4.24 -25.90 -23.04
N TYR A 612 2.96 -26.11 -22.75
CA TYR A 612 2.45 -26.41 -21.40
C TYR A 612 3.15 -27.59 -20.70
N ALA A 613 3.42 -28.70 -21.41
CA ALA A 613 4.17 -29.83 -20.83
C ALA A 613 5.63 -29.49 -20.45
N ALA A 614 6.28 -28.59 -21.18
CA ALA A 614 7.61 -28.09 -20.82
C ALA A 614 7.52 -27.11 -19.63
N ALA A 615 6.49 -26.27 -19.61
CA ALA A 615 6.23 -25.32 -18.54
C ALA A 615 6.03 -26.04 -17.19
N LEU A 616 5.14 -27.04 -17.13
CA LEU A 616 4.93 -27.89 -15.95
C LEU A 616 6.23 -28.54 -15.49
N LYS A 617 6.98 -29.18 -16.40
CA LYS A 617 8.26 -29.83 -16.09
C LYS A 617 9.31 -28.90 -15.45
N TYR A 618 9.29 -27.59 -15.73
CA TYR A 618 10.14 -26.62 -15.06
C TYR A 618 9.56 -26.20 -13.70
N LEU A 619 8.26 -25.90 -13.63
CA LEU A 619 7.60 -25.56 -12.36
C LEU A 619 7.67 -26.69 -11.32
N GLU A 620 7.51 -27.95 -11.74
CA GLU A 620 7.68 -29.15 -10.90
C GLU A 620 9.09 -29.24 -10.30
N LYS A 621 10.14 -28.93 -11.06
CA LYS A 621 11.52 -28.87 -10.53
C LYS A 621 11.67 -27.77 -9.49
N GLY A 622 11.11 -26.59 -9.75
CA GLY A 622 11.09 -25.49 -8.78
C GLY A 622 10.32 -25.86 -7.51
N LEU A 623 9.18 -26.54 -7.66
CA LEU A 623 8.35 -27.03 -6.57
C LEU A 623 9.08 -28.09 -5.73
N GLN A 624 9.72 -29.08 -6.37
CA GLN A 624 10.48 -30.13 -5.68
C GLN A 624 11.67 -29.59 -4.87
N ILE A 625 12.30 -28.50 -5.32
CA ILE A 625 13.33 -27.80 -4.55
C ILE A 625 12.69 -27.14 -3.33
N ARG A 626 11.67 -26.30 -3.54
CA ARG A 626 10.99 -25.58 -2.45
C ARG A 626 10.40 -26.51 -1.38
N LEU A 627 9.76 -27.61 -1.78
CA LEU A 627 9.23 -28.62 -0.84
C LEU A 627 10.30 -29.33 0.00
N LYS A 628 11.57 -29.31 -0.42
CA LYS A 628 12.70 -29.89 0.33
C LYS A 628 13.46 -28.88 1.19
N THR A 629 13.43 -27.59 0.82
CA THR A 629 14.26 -26.55 1.46
C THR A 629 13.47 -25.55 2.30
N CYS A 630 12.19 -25.36 2.02
CA CYS A 630 11.33 -24.34 2.63
C CYS A 630 10.34 -24.95 3.63
N SER A 631 9.75 -24.12 4.49
CA SER A 631 8.65 -24.57 5.34
C SER A 631 7.37 -24.80 4.51
N PRO A 632 6.42 -25.63 4.97
CA PRO A 632 5.17 -25.88 4.25
C PRO A 632 4.32 -24.63 3.97
N ASN A 633 4.50 -23.57 4.76
CA ASN A 633 3.80 -22.28 4.64
C ASN A 633 4.71 -21.20 4.01
N ASP A 634 5.77 -21.56 3.28
CA ASP A 634 6.62 -20.59 2.59
C ASP A 634 5.88 -19.97 1.38
N SER A 635 5.83 -18.65 1.31
CA SER A 635 5.09 -17.93 0.25
C SER A 635 5.61 -18.21 -1.17
N SER A 636 6.84 -18.67 -1.33
CA SER A 636 7.39 -19.09 -2.62
C SER A 636 6.76 -20.39 -3.14
N LEU A 637 6.25 -21.27 -2.27
CA LEU A 637 5.42 -22.42 -2.68
C LEU A 637 4.10 -21.93 -3.29
N ALA A 638 3.46 -20.93 -2.68
CA ALA A 638 2.23 -20.34 -3.19
C ALA A 638 2.40 -19.76 -4.60
N ILE A 639 3.55 -19.13 -4.90
CA ILE A 639 3.88 -18.63 -6.25
C ILE A 639 3.98 -19.78 -7.27
N THR A 640 4.64 -20.89 -6.92
CA THR A 640 4.75 -22.03 -7.86
C THR A 640 3.41 -22.73 -8.06
N TYR A 641 2.60 -22.94 -7.02
CA TYR A 641 1.24 -23.48 -7.18
C TYR A 641 0.36 -22.57 -8.03
N ASN A 642 0.45 -21.24 -7.86
CA ASN A 642 -0.26 -20.30 -8.71
C ASN A 642 0.12 -20.48 -10.19
N ASN A 643 1.40 -20.57 -10.50
CA ASN A 643 1.86 -20.71 -11.89
C ASN A 643 1.50 -22.08 -12.51
N ILE A 644 1.42 -23.15 -11.70
CA ILE A 644 0.90 -24.45 -12.14
C ILE A 644 -0.62 -24.35 -12.42
N GLY A 645 -1.37 -23.66 -11.56
CA GLY A 645 -2.81 -23.40 -11.76
C GLY A 645 -3.09 -22.61 -13.05
N LEU A 646 -2.26 -21.61 -13.37
CA LEU A 646 -2.35 -20.86 -14.63
C LEU A 646 -2.17 -21.76 -15.86
N ILE A 647 -1.28 -22.74 -15.81
CA ILE A 647 -1.10 -23.69 -16.93
C ILE A 647 -2.32 -24.61 -17.07
N HIS A 648 -2.81 -25.20 -15.98
CA HIS A 648 -4.01 -26.05 -16.06
C HIS A 648 -5.22 -25.28 -16.59
N ARG A 649 -5.38 -24.00 -16.21
CA ARG A 649 -6.43 -23.13 -16.77
C ARG A 649 -6.27 -22.95 -18.29
N GLU A 650 -5.06 -22.72 -18.77
CA GLU A 650 -4.75 -22.59 -20.21
C GLU A 650 -4.81 -23.92 -20.98
N GLN A 651 -4.87 -25.06 -20.28
CA GLN A 651 -5.12 -26.38 -20.84
C GLN A 651 -6.61 -26.81 -20.76
N GLY A 652 -7.49 -25.99 -20.18
CA GLY A 652 -8.90 -26.33 -19.96
C GLY A 652 -9.16 -27.23 -18.73
N ASP A 653 -8.14 -27.59 -17.96
CA ASP A 653 -8.24 -28.37 -16.72
C ASP A 653 -8.71 -27.48 -15.54
N TYR A 654 -9.88 -26.84 -15.67
CA TYR A 654 -10.39 -25.82 -14.74
C TYR A 654 -10.47 -26.33 -13.28
N ASN A 655 -10.84 -27.60 -13.07
CA ASN A 655 -10.86 -28.22 -11.74
C ASN A 655 -9.46 -28.34 -11.09
N GLN A 656 -8.42 -28.65 -11.87
CA GLN A 656 -7.04 -28.67 -11.36
C GLN A 656 -6.54 -27.24 -11.13
N ALA A 657 -6.88 -26.30 -12.00
CA ALA A 657 -6.55 -24.88 -11.83
C ALA A 657 -7.08 -24.36 -10.49
N ILE A 658 -8.36 -24.56 -10.19
CA ILE A 658 -8.97 -24.20 -8.89
C ILE A 658 -8.27 -24.90 -7.73
N SER A 659 -7.95 -26.20 -7.84
CA SER A 659 -7.21 -26.93 -6.79
C SER A 659 -5.85 -26.30 -6.47
N TYR A 660 -5.09 -25.93 -7.49
CA TYR A 660 -3.78 -25.28 -7.32
C TYR A 660 -3.88 -23.83 -6.85
N PHE A 661 -4.86 -23.05 -7.31
CA PHE A 661 -5.10 -21.71 -6.78
C PHE A 661 -5.55 -21.73 -5.32
N ARG A 662 -6.36 -22.72 -4.91
CA ARG A 662 -6.73 -22.93 -3.50
C ARG A 662 -5.53 -23.31 -2.62
N LYS A 663 -4.63 -24.19 -3.09
CA LYS A 663 -3.34 -24.46 -2.39
C LYS A 663 -2.48 -23.20 -2.23
N SER A 664 -2.45 -22.35 -3.26
CA SER A 664 -1.76 -21.05 -3.19
C SER A 664 -2.43 -20.10 -2.18
N LEU A 665 -3.76 -20.06 -2.16
CA LEU A 665 -4.55 -19.25 -1.22
C LEU A 665 -4.34 -19.70 0.23
N GLU A 666 -4.49 -21.00 0.52
CA GLU A 666 -4.33 -21.57 1.86
C GLU A 666 -2.97 -21.25 2.50
N ILE A 667 -1.88 -21.34 1.71
CA ILE A 667 -0.54 -20.93 2.19
C ILE A 667 -0.53 -19.44 2.49
N LYS A 668 -1.06 -18.58 1.60
CA LYS A 668 -1.10 -17.13 1.80
C LYS A 668 -1.95 -16.73 3.01
N GLU A 669 -3.07 -17.39 3.26
CA GLU A 669 -3.94 -17.16 4.42
C GLU A 669 -3.26 -17.54 5.74
N LYS A 670 -2.37 -18.54 5.73
CA LYS A 670 -1.52 -18.89 6.89
C LYS A 670 -0.29 -17.99 7.04
N THR A 671 0.15 -17.32 5.97
CA THR A 671 1.39 -16.51 5.95
C THR A 671 1.12 -15.02 6.16
N TYR A 672 -0.08 -14.55 5.84
CA TYR A 672 -0.41 -13.12 5.76
C TYR A 672 -1.71 -12.79 6.48
N THR A 673 -1.86 -11.53 6.87
CA THR A 673 -3.14 -11.02 7.41
C THR A 673 -4.24 -11.01 6.35
N SER A 674 -5.50 -11.05 6.78
CA SER A 674 -6.68 -11.15 5.89
C SER A 674 -6.79 -10.05 4.83
N ASN A 675 -6.20 -8.88 5.06
CA ASN A 675 -6.20 -7.76 4.13
C ASN A 675 -4.90 -7.66 3.30
N HIS A 676 -4.05 -8.68 3.25
CA HIS A 676 -2.78 -8.59 2.51
C HIS A 676 -2.98 -8.76 0.99
N PRO A 677 -2.46 -7.86 0.13
CA PRO A 677 -2.73 -7.87 -1.31
C PRO A 677 -2.45 -9.18 -2.05
N ALA A 678 -1.49 -9.98 -1.57
CA ALA A 678 -1.17 -11.28 -2.17
C ALA A 678 -2.38 -12.25 -2.21
N LEU A 679 -3.34 -12.10 -1.28
CA LEU A 679 -4.60 -12.86 -1.23
C LEU A 679 -5.51 -12.49 -2.42
N ALA A 680 -5.63 -11.20 -2.74
CA ALA A 680 -6.47 -10.71 -3.83
C ALA A 680 -6.08 -11.35 -5.18
N ILE A 681 -4.79 -11.54 -5.45
CA ILE A 681 -4.31 -12.23 -6.67
C ILE A 681 -4.84 -13.68 -6.76
N SER A 682 -4.92 -14.40 -5.63
CA SER A 682 -5.48 -15.75 -5.62
C SER A 682 -6.99 -15.74 -5.86
N TYR A 683 -7.73 -14.79 -5.27
CA TYR A 683 -9.16 -14.63 -5.55
C TYR A 683 -9.44 -14.22 -7.00
N ILE A 684 -8.63 -13.34 -7.59
CA ILE A 684 -8.71 -12.99 -9.02
C ILE A 684 -8.54 -14.24 -9.89
N ASN A 685 -7.50 -15.05 -9.64
CA ASN A 685 -7.25 -16.25 -10.45
C ASN A 685 -8.35 -17.33 -10.28
N ILE A 686 -8.97 -17.44 -9.10
CA ILE A 686 -10.14 -18.30 -8.87
C ILE A 686 -11.37 -17.76 -9.62
N GLY A 687 -11.61 -16.45 -9.54
CA GLY A 687 -12.70 -15.78 -10.27
C GLY A 687 -12.56 -15.90 -11.79
N GLU A 688 -11.34 -15.83 -12.33
CA GLU A 688 -11.06 -16.06 -13.75
C GLU A 688 -11.38 -17.49 -14.19
N VAL A 689 -11.24 -18.51 -13.32
CA VAL A 689 -11.68 -19.88 -13.67
C VAL A 689 -13.19 -20.03 -13.59
N HIS A 690 -13.86 -19.49 -12.55
CA HIS A 690 -15.32 -19.50 -12.49
C HIS A 690 -15.96 -18.78 -13.69
N GLN A 691 -15.37 -17.66 -14.12
CA GLN A 691 -15.77 -16.96 -15.35
C GLN A 691 -15.65 -17.85 -16.61
N LEU A 692 -14.57 -18.64 -16.73
CA LEU A 692 -14.36 -19.58 -17.84
C LEU A 692 -15.28 -20.82 -17.76
N LEU A 693 -15.84 -21.12 -16.59
CA LEU A 693 -16.87 -22.14 -16.38
C LEU A 693 -18.31 -21.62 -16.60
N GLY A 694 -18.48 -20.31 -16.84
CA GLY A 694 -19.81 -19.66 -16.92
C GLY A 694 -20.47 -19.43 -15.55
N GLU A 695 -19.73 -19.65 -14.46
CA GLU A 695 -20.14 -19.48 -13.07
C GLU A 695 -19.95 -18.00 -12.67
N PHE A 696 -20.73 -17.13 -13.32
CA PHE A 696 -20.60 -15.68 -13.19
C PHE A 696 -20.84 -15.14 -11.77
N PRO A 697 -21.81 -15.64 -10.96
CA PRO A 697 -21.96 -15.22 -9.56
C PRO A 697 -20.73 -15.51 -8.69
N GLU A 698 -20.14 -16.68 -8.84
CA GLU A 698 -18.92 -17.12 -8.15
C GLU A 698 -17.71 -16.30 -8.58
N ALA A 699 -17.62 -15.96 -9.88
CA ALA A 699 -16.61 -15.06 -10.42
C ALA A 699 -16.73 -13.64 -9.82
N ILE A 700 -17.93 -13.06 -9.81
CA ILE A 700 -18.20 -11.74 -9.19
C ILE A 700 -17.83 -11.76 -7.72
N SER A 701 -18.31 -12.73 -6.93
CA SER A 701 -18.00 -12.83 -5.50
C SER A 701 -16.49 -12.96 -5.23
N SER A 702 -15.76 -13.64 -6.11
CA SER A 702 -14.30 -13.75 -6.01
C SER A 702 -13.60 -12.42 -6.31
N TYR A 703 -14.03 -11.70 -7.35
CA TYR A 703 -13.48 -10.38 -7.68
C TYR A 703 -13.86 -9.30 -6.65
N GLU A 704 -15.06 -9.33 -6.07
CA GLU A 704 -15.48 -8.41 -5.01
C GLU A 704 -14.62 -8.59 -3.74
N LYS A 705 -14.34 -9.84 -3.33
CA LYS A 705 -13.40 -10.13 -2.23
C LYS A 705 -11.98 -9.65 -2.53
N ALA A 706 -11.51 -9.82 -3.78
CA ALA A 706 -10.22 -9.30 -4.20
C ALA A 706 -10.19 -7.76 -4.13
N LEU A 707 -11.26 -7.09 -4.56
CA LEU A 707 -11.41 -5.64 -4.52
C LEU A 707 -11.43 -5.14 -3.07
N GLU A 708 -12.22 -5.74 -2.18
CA GLU A 708 -12.28 -5.38 -0.75
C GLU A 708 -10.90 -5.46 -0.08
N ILE A 709 -10.12 -6.52 -0.36
CA ILE A 709 -8.76 -6.69 0.15
C ILE A 709 -7.82 -5.60 -0.40
N GLN A 710 -7.90 -5.30 -1.71
CA GLN A 710 -7.06 -4.28 -2.34
C GLN A 710 -7.41 -2.87 -1.85
N GLU A 711 -8.69 -2.53 -1.77
CA GLU A 711 -9.17 -1.23 -1.28
C GLU A 711 -8.75 -1.03 0.18
N LYS A 712 -8.70 -2.09 1.01
CA LYS A 712 -8.17 -2.05 2.38
C LYS A 712 -6.65 -1.90 2.49
N ALA A 713 -5.90 -2.21 1.44
CA ALA A 713 -4.44 -2.34 1.49
C ALA A 713 -3.66 -1.31 0.67
N TYR A 714 -4.32 -0.69 -0.31
CA TYR A 714 -3.70 0.21 -1.28
C TYR A 714 -4.36 1.59 -1.29
N SER A 715 -3.71 2.56 -1.94
CA SER A 715 -4.33 3.85 -2.25
C SER A 715 -5.35 3.71 -3.39
N ILE A 716 -6.34 4.59 -3.44
CA ILE A 716 -7.43 4.59 -4.45
C ILE A 716 -6.95 4.66 -5.92
N ASN A 717 -5.70 5.07 -6.16
CA ASN A 717 -5.12 5.16 -7.50
C ASN A 717 -4.11 4.03 -7.82
N HIS A 718 -3.97 3.02 -6.95
CA HIS A 718 -3.00 1.94 -7.15
C HIS A 718 -3.32 1.09 -8.39
N PRO A 719 -2.36 0.77 -9.26
CA PRO A 719 -2.60 0.05 -10.52
C PRO A 719 -3.35 -1.29 -10.39
N ASP A 720 -3.14 -2.03 -9.30
CA ASP A 720 -3.76 -3.34 -9.07
C ASP A 720 -5.29 -3.28 -8.96
N LEU A 721 -5.86 -2.20 -8.41
CA LEU A 721 -7.31 -2.00 -8.34
C LEU A 721 -7.93 -2.03 -9.74
N ALA A 722 -7.22 -1.47 -10.73
CA ALA A 722 -7.67 -1.46 -12.11
C ALA A 722 -7.61 -2.84 -12.79
N ILE A 723 -6.92 -3.84 -12.23
CA ILE A 723 -7.00 -5.23 -12.69
C ILE A 723 -8.36 -5.80 -12.30
N THR A 724 -8.72 -5.71 -11.02
CA THR A 724 -9.99 -6.25 -10.49
C THR A 724 -11.21 -5.54 -11.08
N TYR A 725 -11.18 -4.21 -11.20
CA TYR A 725 -12.22 -3.46 -11.92
C TYR A 725 -12.34 -3.89 -13.39
N ASN A 726 -11.22 -4.17 -14.07
CA ASN A 726 -11.27 -4.66 -15.45
C ASN A 726 -11.90 -6.06 -15.53
N ASN A 727 -11.63 -6.96 -14.58
CA ASN A 727 -12.20 -8.31 -14.59
C ASN A 727 -13.70 -8.33 -14.22
N LEU A 728 -14.14 -7.49 -13.29
CA LEU A 728 -15.57 -7.22 -13.08
C LEU A 728 -16.24 -6.70 -14.37
N GLY A 729 -15.56 -5.80 -15.09
CA GLY A 729 -16.00 -5.31 -16.40
C GLY A 729 -16.22 -6.43 -17.43
N ILE A 730 -15.34 -7.44 -17.45
CA ILE A 730 -15.45 -8.61 -18.32
C ILE A 730 -16.67 -9.46 -17.96
N VAL A 731 -16.91 -9.78 -16.68
CA VAL A 731 -18.07 -10.59 -16.29
C VAL A 731 -19.39 -9.88 -16.57
N HIS A 732 -19.48 -8.57 -16.27
CA HIS A 732 -20.67 -7.79 -16.61
C HIS A 732 -20.90 -7.72 -18.13
N GLN A 733 -19.84 -7.67 -18.93
CA GLN A 733 -19.94 -7.77 -20.39
C GLN A 733 -20.46 -9.15 -20.84
N LEU A 734 -19.97 -10.26 -20.26
CA LEU A 734 -20.42 -11.62 -20.58
C LEU A 734 -21.88 -11.89 -20.17
N LEU A 735 -22.34 -11.24 -19.10
CA LEU A 735 -23.75 -11.26 -18.69
C LEU A 735 -24.68 -10.41 -19.59
N GLY A 736 -24.15 -9.67 -20.57
CA GLY A 736 -24.90 -8.72 -21.40
C GLY A 736 -25.13 -7.34 -20.76
N ASN A 737 -24.65 -7.13 -19.54
CA ASN A 737 -24.77 -5.87 -18.78
C ASN A 737 -23.73 -4.84 -19.26
N TYR A 738 -23.71 -4.53 -20.56
CA TYR A 738 -22.70 -3.71 -21.21
C TYR A 738 -22.46 -2.33 -20.57
N PRO A 739 -23.49 -1.55 -20.13
CA PRO A 739 -23.26 -0.27 -19.46
C PRO A 739 -22.50 -0.41 -18.13
N SER A 740 -22.77 -1.46 -17.34
CA SER A 740 -22.02 -1.77 -16.12
C SER A 740 -20.58 -2.16 -16.45
N GLY A 741 -20.38 -3.00 -17.47
CA GLY A 741 -19.06 -3.40 -17.95
C GLY A 741 -18.21 -2.19 -18.37
N LEU A 742 -18.80 -1.29 -19.17
CA LEU A 742 -18.18 -0.03 -19.58
C LEU A 742 -17.83 0.88 -18.39
N SER A 743 -18.73 1.02 -17.40
CA SER A 743 -18.46 1.80 -16.19
C SER A 743 -17.26 1.27 -15.40
N PHE A 744 -17.15 -0.06 -15.25
CA PHE A 744 -15.99 -0.70 -14.61
C PHE A 744 -14.69 -0.49 -15.39
N TYR A 745 -14.71 -0.62 -16.73
CA TYR A 745 -13.54 -0.30 -17.55
C TYR A 745 -13.15 1.19 -17.47
N GLN A 746 -14.10 2.11 -17.36
CA GLN A 746 -13.83 3.54 -17.16
C GLN A 746 -13.18 3.83 -15.80
N LYS A 747 -13.62 3.16 -14.72
CA LYS A 747 -12.94 3.21 -13.41
C LYS A 747 -11.49 2.73 -13.52
N ALA A 748 -11.28 1.57 -14.12
CA ALA A 748 -9.94 1.01 -14.37
C ALA A 748 -9.06 1.95 -15.21
N LEU A 749 -9.64 2.60 -16.24
CA LEU A 749 -8.94 3.57 -17.07
C LEU A 749 -8.50 4.81 -16.28
N LYS A 750 -9.40 5.39 -15.48
CA LYS A 750 -9.12 6.59 -14.65
C LYS A 750 -7.97 6.33 -13.66
N ILE A 751 -7.97 5.16 -13.01
CA ILE A 751 -6.89 4.71 -12.12
C ILE A 751 -5.57 4.63 -12.90
N ARG A 752 -5.54 3.89 -14.02
CA ARG A 752 -4.32 3.70 -14.83
C ARG A 752 -3.80 4.99 -15.44
N GLN A 753 -4.66 5.93 -15.84
CA GLN A 753 -4.25 7.24 -16.37
C GLN A 753 -3.59 8.13 -15.30
N LYS A 754 -4.01 8.01 -14.03
CA LYS A 754 -3.38 8.73 -12.91
C LYS A 754 -2.04 8.13 -12.50
N SER A 755 -1.92 6.80 -12.40
CA SER A 755 -0.71 6.14 -11.89
C SER A 755 0.36 5.84 -12.94
N LEU A 756 -0.02 5.54 -14.19
CA LEU A 756 0.90 4.99 -15.21
C LEU A 756 1.27 6.02 -16.29
N PRO A 757 2.37 5.85 -17.04
CA PRO A 757 2.69 6.72 -18.17
C PRO A 757 1.72 6.52 -19.36
N PRO A 758 1.49 7.53 -20.23
CA PRO A 758 0.47 7.47 -21.29
C PRO A 758 0.62 6.34 -22.32
N ASN A 759 1.82 5.77 -22.48
CA ASN A 759 2.09 4.65 -23.40
C ASN A 759 2.23 3.29 -22.65
N HIS A 760 1.76 3.19 -21.40
CA HIS A 760 1.86 1.96 -20.63
C HIS A 760 0.97 0.82 -21.22
N PRO A 761 1.47 -0.42 -21.39
CA PRO A 761 0.70 -1.54 -21.93
C PRO A 761 -0.67 -1.78 -21.27
N ALA A 762 -0.78 -1.65 -19.95
CA ALA A 762 -2.06 -1.79 -19.23
C ALA A 762 -3.14 -0.77 -19.65
N LEU A 763 -2.78 0.41 -20.16
CA LEU A 763 -3.75 1.34 -20.76
C LEU A 763 -4.29 0.77 -22.08
N ALA A 764 -3.44 0.14 -22.88
CA ALA A 764 -3.87 -0.55 -24.11
C ALA A 764 -4.85 -1.68 -23.79
N THR A 765 -4.61 -2.47 -22.73
CA THR A 765 -5.56 -3.51 -22.29
C THR A 765 -6.94 -2.93 -21.96
N THR A 766 -7.00 -1.81 -21.23
CA THR A 766 -8.29 -1.17 -20.92
C THR A 766 -8.94 -0.55 -22.16
N TYR A 767 -8.17 0.12 -23.03
CA TYR A 767 -8.69 0.64 -24.29
C TYR A 767 -9.24 -0.48 -25.17
N ASN A 768 -8.59 -1.63 -25.25
CA ASN A 768 -9.07 -2.78 -26.00
C ASN A 768 -10.44 -3.26 -25.48
N ASN A 769 -10.58 -3.36 -24.15
CA ASN A 769 -11.80 -3.84 -23.52
C ASN A 769 -12.96 -2.85 -23.62
N ILE A 770 -12.68 -1.53 -23.54
CA ILE A 770 -13.65 -0.49 -23.86
C ILE A 770 -14.08 -0.60 -25.34
N GLY A 771 -13.13 -0.77 -26.26
CA GLY A 771 -13.44 -0.94 -27.68
C GLY A 771 -14.32 -2.17 -27.95
N HIS A 772 -14.08 -3.26 -27.22
CA HIS A 772 -14.86 -4.49 -27.33
C HIS A 772 -16.30 -4.34 -26.80
N VAL A 773 -16.50 -3.75 -25.61
CA VAL A 773 -17.87 -3.52 -25.13
C VAL A 773 -18.62 -2.49 -25.96
N SER A 774 -17.95 -1.44 -26.47
CA SER A 774 -18.57 -0.52 -27.44
C SER A 774 -18.98 -1.22 -28.74
N GLN A 775 -18.19 -2.18 -29.23
CA GLN A 775 -18.58 -2.99 -30.39
C GLN A 775 -19.83 -3.85 -30.10
N LEU A 776 -19.94 -4.45 -28.91
CA LEU A 776 -21.12 -5.22 -28.48
C LEU A 776 -22.37 -4.34 -28.29
N MET A 777 -22.19 -3.07 -27.92
CA MET A 777 -23.26 -2.07 -27.88
C MET A 777 -23.66 -1.53 -29.26
N GLY A 778 -22.90 -1.85 -30.32
CA GLY A 778 -23.13 -1.36 -31.69
C GLY A 778 -22.41 -0.05 -32.04
N ASP A 779 -21.67 0.55 -31.09
CA ASP A 779 -20.91 1.80 -31.23
C ASP A 779 -19.60 1.60 -32.03
N ASN A 780 -19.73 1.11 -33.26
CA ASN A 780 -18.60 0.62 -34.07
C ASN A 780 -17.50 1.67 -34.33
N ASN A 781 -17.86 2.96 -34.38
CA ASN A 781 -16.89 4.05 -34.53
C ASN A 781 -16.05 4.25 -33.26
N VAL A 782 -16.69 4.18 -32.08
CA VAL A 782 -16.02 4.28 -30.78
C VAL A 782 -15.11 3.07 -30.58
N ALA A 783 -15.59 1.87 -30.93
CA ALA A 783 -14.78 0.65 -30.94
C ALA A 783 -13.50 0.79 -31.78
N LEU A 784 -13.64 1.26 -33.02
CA LEU A 784 -12.52 1.48 -33.93
C LEU A 784 -11.50 2.51 -33.37
N GLU A 785 -11.97 3.60 -32.76
CA GLU A 785 -11.11 4.60 -32.12
C GLU A 785 -10.30 3.97 -30.96
N TYR A 786 -10.95 3.21 -30.09
CA TYR A 786 -10.29 2.58 -28.94
C TYR A 786 -9.32 1.46 -29.32
N TYR A 787 -9.63 0.66 -30.35
CA TYR A 787 -8.66 -0.29 -30.90
C TYR A 787 -7.47 0.42 -31.57
N GLN A 788 -7.68 1.58 -32.20
CA GLN A 788 -6.60 2.36 -32.78
C GLN A 788 -5.74 3.06 -31.69
N LYS A 789 -6.33 3.49 -30.56
CA LYS A 789 -5.61 3.91 -29.34
C LYS A 789 -4.77 2.77 -28.77
N THR A 790 -5.36 1.57 -28.65
CA THR A 790 -4.68 0.34 -28.21
C THR A 790 -3.43 0.07 -29.04
N LYS A 791 -3.57 0.07 -30.37
CA LYS A 791 -2.46 -0.14 -31.31
C LYS A 791 -1.35 0.90 -31.14
N ASN A 792 -1.72 2.18 -31.10
CA ASN A 792 -0.77 3.30 -30.94
C ASN A 792 0.04 3.26 -29.63
N VAL A 793 -0.54 2.69 -28.56
CA VAL A 793 0.18 2.47 -27.30
C VAL A 793 1.14 1.30 -27.47
N GLN A 794 0.64 0.14 -27.90
CA GLN A 794 1.44 -1.09 -28.05
C GLN A 794 2.61 -0.93 -29.02
N GLU A 795 2.43 -0.23 -30.15
CA GLU A 795 3.49 0.04 -31.14
C GLU A 795 4.66 0.88 -30.58
N LYS A 796 4.51 1.50 -29.40
CA LYS A 796 5.56 2.29 -28.73
C LYS A 796 6.27 1.56 -27.60
N CYS A 797 5.60 0.63 -26.92
CA CYS A 797 6.12 -0.06 -25.73
C CYS A 797 6.52 -1.52 -25.97
N LEU A 798 5.96 -2.19 -26.98
CA LEU A 798 6.20 -3.61 -27.26
C LEU A 798 7.13 -3.81 -28.47
N GLY A 799 7.69 -5.02 -28.61
CA GLY A 799 8.38 -5.42 -29.83
C GLY A 799 7.43 -5.48 -31.04
N PRO A 800 7.93 -5.25 -32.28
CA PRO A 800 7.08 -5.19 -33.48
C PRO A 800 6.35 -6.49 -33.81
N TYR A 801 6.81 -7.62 -33.24
CA TYR A 801 6.20 -8.94 -33.37
C TYR A 801 5.53 -9.45 -32.07
N HIS A 802 5.25 -8.57 -31.11
CA HIS A 802 4.63 -8.96 -29.84
C HIS A 802 3.21 -9.55 -30.04
N PRO A 803 2.85 -10.69 -29.41
CA PRO A 803 1.53 -11.32 -29.58
C PRO A 803 0.31 -10.41 -29.33
N SER A 804 0.37 -9.51 -28.35
CA SER A 804 -0.69 -8.51 -28.11
C SER A 804 -0.98 -7.58 -29.28
N LEU A 805 0.03 -7.22 -30.10
CA LEU A 805 -0.21 -6.46 -31.34
C LEU A 805 -1.03 -7.28 -32.33
N ALA A 806 -0.78 -8.59 -32.44
CA ALA A 806 -1.58 -9.48 -33.26
C ALA A 806 -3.04 -9.59 -32.77
N ALA A 807 -3.26 -9.61 -31.45
CA ALA A 807 -4.61 -9.55 -30.88
C ALA A 807 -5.32 -8.23 -31.25
N THR A 808 -4.63 -7.09 -31.19
CA THR A 808 -5.20 -5.81 -31.63
C THR A 808 -5.43 -5.74 -33.15
N PHE A 809 -4.57 -6.34 -33.97
CA PHE A 809 -4.83 -6.50 -35.40
C PHE A 809 -6.03 -7.43 -35.69
N ASN A 810 -6.24 -8.48 -34.88
CA ASN A 810 -7.47 -9.29 -34.95
C ASN A 810 -8.71 -8.43 -34.66
N ASN A 811 -8.72 -7.68 -33.57
CA ASN A 811 -9.90 -6.88 -33.17
C ASN A 811 -10.19 -5.75 -34.17
N LEU A 812 -9.14 -5.13 -34.73
CA LEU A 812 -9.26 -4.21 -35.88
C LEU A 812 -9.78 -4.93 -37.14
N GLY A 813 -9.42 -6.20 -37.36
CA GLY A 813 -9.97 -7.02 -38.43
C GLY A 813 -11.46 -7.30 -38.25
N ASP A 814 -11.90 -7.60 -37.02
CA ASP A 814 -13.29 -7.90 -36.70
C ASP A 814 -14.19 -6.68 -36.85
N ILE A 815 -13.79 -5.52 -36.35
CA ILE A 815 -14.58 -4.29 -36.54
C ILE A 815 -14.66 -3.90 -38.03
N GLN A 816 -13.58 -4.08 -38.81
CA GLN A 816 -13.63 -3.86 -40.26
C GLN A 816 -14.51 -4.89 -40.99
N ARG A 817 -14.58 -6.14 -40.51
CA ARG A 817 -15.49 -7.17 -41.03
C ARG A 817 -16.95 -6.80 -40.75
N THR A 818 -17.27 -6.35 -39.53
CA THR A 818 -18.60 -5.86 -39.14
C THR A 818 -19.04 -4.66 -39.97
N LEU A 819 -18.11 -3.75 -40.29
CA LEU A 819 -18.31 -2.62 -41.22
C LEU A 819 -18.33 -3.01 -42.72
N GLY A 820 -18.37 -4.31 -43.06
CA GLY A 820 -18.41 -4.80 -44.45
C GLY A 820 -17.10 -4.69 -45.24
N ASN A 821 -16.02 -4.16 -44.64
CA ASN A 821 -14.72 -3.94 -45.29
C ASN A 821 -13.88 -5.22 -45.37
N HIS A 822 -14.42 -6.32 -45.91
CA HIS A 822 -13.82 -7.66 -45.88
C HIS A 822 -12.37 -7.72 -46.40
N LYS A 823 -12.00 -6.94 -47.42
CA LYS A 823 -10.60 -6.87 -47.92
C LYS A 823 -9.64 -6.25 -46.88
N LYS A 824 -10.07 -5.23 -46.14
CA LYS A 824 -9.28 -4.63 -45.05
C LYS A 824 -9.16 -5.58 -43.87
N ALA A 825 -10.28 -6.24 -43.51
CA ALA A 825 -10.31 -7.26 -42.47
C ALA A 825 -9.32 -8.40 -42.75
N LEU A 826 -9.32 -8.95 -43.98
CA LEU A 826 -8.39 -10.00 -44.38
C LEU A 826 -6.92 -9.59 -44.20
N GLY A 827 -6.52 -8.41 -44.70
CA GLY A 827 -5.14 -7.93 -44.57
C GLY A 827 -4.71 -7.67 -43.11
N LEU A 828 -5.65 -7.29 -42.23
CA LEU A 828 -5.39 -7.14 -40.79
C LEU A 828 -5.19 -8.51 -40.12
N TYR A 829 -5.98 -9.54 -40.49
CA TYR A 829 -5.80 -10.90 -40.00
C TYR A 829 -4.53 -11.58 -40.53
N GLU A 830 -4.17 -11.35 -41.80
CA GLU A 830 -2.92 -11.82 -42.38
C GLU A 830 -1.70 -11.22 -41.63
N LYS A 831 -1.76 -9.92 -41.27
CA LYS A 831 -0.73 -9.28 -40.45
C LYS A 831 -0.65 -9.84 -39.02
N SER A 832 -1.80 -10.12 -38.39
CA SER A 832 -1.86 -10.82 -37.09
C SER A 832 -1.22 -12.22 -37.17
N LEU A 833 -1.52 -12.98 -38.22
CA LEU A 833 -0.93 -14.29 -38.47
C LEU A 833 0.59 -14.21 -38.71
N GLU A 834 1.07 -13.21 -39.46
CA GLU A 834 2.50 -12.97 -39.69
C GLU A 834 3.23 -12.71 -38.36
N ILE A 835 2.69 -11.81 -37.53
CA ILE A 835 3.24 -11.47 -36.22
C ILE A 835 3.36 -12.73 -35.35
N LYS A 836 2.27 -13.50 -35.21
CA LYS A 836 2.24 -14.73 -34.41
C LYS A 836 3.23 -15.78 -34.93
N LYS A 837 3.38 -15.93 -36.25
CA LYS A 837 4.36 -16.86 -36.85
C LYS A 837 5.82 -16.49 -36.58
N LYS A 838 6.11 -15.21 -36.31
CA LYS A 838 7.47 -14.71 -36.04
C LYS A 838 7.86 -14.82 -34.56
N SER A 839 6.93 -14.54 -33.64
CA SER A 839 7.23 -14.57 -32.19
C SER A 839 6.91 -15.92 -31.51
N LEU A 840 5.94 -16.69 -32.00
CA LEU A 840 5.46 -17.90 -31.34
C LEU A 840 5.96 -19.19 -32.01
N ALA A 841 5.85 -20.31 -31.29
CA ALA A 841 6.16 -21.62 -31.84
C ALA A 841 5.23 -21.98 -33.03
N PRO A 842 5.69 -22.75 -34.04
CA PRO A 842 4.90 -23.02 -35.26
C PRO A 842 3.51 -23.63 -35.07
N ASN A 843 3.28 -24.31 -33.93
CA ASN A 843 1.98 -24.89 -33.56
C ASN A 843 1.37 -24.20 -32.33
N HIS A 844 1.71 -22.95 -32.00
CA HIS A 844 1.16 -22.25 -30.85
C HIS A 844 -0.39 -22.19 -30.90
N PRO A 845 -1.13 -22.49 -29.80
CA PRO A 845 -2.60 -22.49 -29.82
C PRO A 845 -3.24 -21.24 -30.43
N THR A 846 -2.75 -20.03 -30.09
CA THR A 846 -3.28 -18.76 -30.62
C THR A 846 -3.08 -18.54 -32.14
N LEU A 847 -2.30 -19.37 -32.85
CA LEU A 847 -2.27 -19.41 -34.31
C LEU A 847 -3.60 -19.96 -34.87
N SER A 848 -4.24 -20.91 -34.17
CA SER A 848 -5.56 -21.43 -34.56
C SER A 848 -6.61 -20.32 -34.61
N VAL A 849 -6.61 -19.42 -33.63
CA VAL A 849 -7.49 -18.23 -33.60
C VAL A 849 -7.26 -17.32 -34.81
N ALA A 850 -6.00 -17.10 -35.23
CA ALA A 850 -5.73 -16.31 -36.42
C ALA A 850 -6.24 -16.99 -37.71
N TYR A 851 -6.06 -18.30 -37.83
CA TYR A 851 -6.60 -19.07 -38.95
C TYR A 851 -8.13 -19.13 -38.94
N ASN A 852 -8.77 -19.30 -37.77
CA ASN A 852 -10.22 -19.23 -37.62
C ASN A 852 -10.77 -17.88 -38.10
N ASN A 853 -10.18 -16.76 -37.69
CA ASN A 853 -10.65 -15.43 -38.11
C ASN A 853 -10.50 -15.18 -39.63
N ILE A 854 -9.43 -15.70 -40.25
CA ILE A 854 -9.28 -15.70 -41.72
C ILE A 854 -10.38 -16.56 -42.39
N GLY A 855 -10.67 -17.73 -41.80
CA GLY A 855 -11.78 -18.59 -42.21
C GLY A 855 -13.14 -17.88 -42.17
N VAL A 856 -13.43 -17.15 -41.08
CA VAL A 856 -14.66 -16.35 -40.91
C VAL A 856 -14.79 -15.29 -42.01
N VAL A 857 -13.71 -14.58 -42.37
CA VAL A 857 -13.77 -13.61 -43.49
C VAL A 857 -13.99 -14.31 -44.82
N HIS A 858 -13.34 -15.44 -45.09
CA HIS A 858 -13.60 -16.19 -46.32
C HIS A 858 -15.04 -16.73 -46.38
N GLN A 859 -15.63 -17.16 -45.26
CA GLN A 859 -17.03 -17.54 -45.18
C GLN A 859 -17.96 -16.35 -45.45
N ALA A 860 -17.70 -15.17 -44.86
CA ALA A 860 -18.44 -13.95 -45.16
C ALA A 860 -18.33 -13.52 -46.64
N MET A 861 -17.19 -13.80 -47.28
CA MET A 861 -16.98 -13.63 -48.73
C MET A 861 -17.54 -14.79 -49.59
N GLN A 862 -18.30 -15.72 -49.01
CA GLN A 862 -18.85 -16.93 -49.67
C GLN A 862 -17.80 -17.88 -50.27
N LYS A 863 -16.53 -17.77 -49.86
CA LYS A 863 -15.41 -18.63 -50.29
C LYS A 863 -15.28 -19.86 -49.38
N HIS A 864 -16.34 -20.66 -49.32
CA HIS A 864 -16.48 -21.76 -48.36
C HIS A 864 -15.34 -22.79 -48.38
N ALA A 865 -14.76 -23.09 -49.55
CA ALA A 865 -13.62 -24.01 -49.66
C ALA A 865 -12.36 -23.50 -48.93
N LEU A 866 -12.04 -22.21 -49.05
CA LEU A 866 -10.93 -21.58 -48.32
C LEU A 866 -11.25 -21.49 -46.82
N ALA A 867 -12.49 -21.20 -46.45
CA ALA A 867 -12.90 -21.19 -45.05
C ALA A 867 -12.65 -22.56 -44.38
N LEU A 868 -13.07 -23.66 -45.03
CA LEU A 868 -12.81 -25.03 -44.57
C LEU A 868 -11.31 -25.36 -44.50
N GLU A 869 -10.50 -24.90 -45.45
CA GLU A 869 -9.04 -25.08 -45.42
C GLU A 869 -8.42 -24.43 -44.17
N TYR A 870 -8.82 -23.19 -43.86
CA TYR A 870 -8.32 -22.47 -42.71
C TYR A 870 -8.83 -23.00 -41.37
N TYR A 871 -10.10 -23.39 -41.28
CA TYR A 871 -10.63 -24.05 -40.07
C TYR A 871 -9.98 -25.41 -39.80
N LYS A 872 -9.63 -26.18 -40.85
CA LYS A 872 -8.85 -27.43 -40.70
C LYS A 872 -7.44 -27.16 -40.17
N LYS A 873 -6.73 -26.16 -40.70
CA LYS A 873 -5.40 -25.75 -40.17
C LYS A 873 -5.47 -25.32 -38.70
N ALA A 874 -6.54 -24.64 -38.30
CA ALA A 874 -6.77 -24.27 -36.91
C ALA A 874 -6.97 -25.51 -36.01
N LEU A 875 -7.83 -26.44 -36.44
CA LEU A 875 -8.11 -27.70 -35.74
C LEU A 875 -6.84 -28.56 -35.59
N GLU A 876 -6.04 -28.71 -36.65
CA GLU A 876 -4.76 -29.44 -36.64
C GLU A 876 -3.74 -28.86 -35.64
N ILE A 877 -3.75 -27.54 -35.43
CA ILE A 877 -2.88 -26.87 -34.46
C ILE A 877 -3.36 -27.14 -33.03
N GLN A 878 -4.66 -27.03 -32.78
CA GLN A 878 -5.24 -27.28 -31.46
C GLN A 878 -5.02 -28.74 -31.03
N GLN A 879 -5.36 -29.70 -31.89
CA GLN A 879 -5.20 -31.15 -31.64
C GLN A 879 -3.75 -31.59 -31.34
N LYS A 880 -2.74 -30.79 -31.70
CA LYS A 880 -1.32 -31.08 -31.45
C LYS A 880 -0.80 -30.56 -30.10
N ASN A 881 -1.48 -29.61 -29.45
CA ASN A 881 -0.95 -28.89 -28.28
C ASN A 881 -1.93 -28.77 -27.11
N LEU A 882 -3.23 -28.88 -27.39
CA LEU A 882 -4.30 -28.89 -26.40
C LEU A 882 -4.81 -30.33 -26.20
N PRO A 883 -5.39 -30.64 -25.03
CA PRO A 883 -6.18 -31.87 -24.86
C PRO A 883 -7.27 -32.00 -25.95
N LEU A 884 -7.61 -33.23 -26.34
CA LEU A 884 -8.61 -33.48 -27.39
C LEU A 884 -10.02 -33.00 -26.99
N ASP A 885 -10.24 -32.83 -25.70
CA ASP A 885 -11.42 -32.31 -25.03
C ASP A 885 -11.31 -30.83 -24.65
N HIS A 886 -10.33 -30.08 -25.15
CA HIS A 886 -10.22 -28.65 -24.89
C HIS A 886 -11.34 -27.85 -25.61
N PRO A 887 -11.98 -26.84 -24.96
CA PRO A 887 -13.04 -26.01 -25.57
C PRO A 887 -12.71 -25.44 -26.96
N ASP A 888 -11.50 -24.87 -27.17
CA ASP A 888 -11.02 -24.44 -28.49
C ASP A 888 -11.15 -25.48 -29.63
N VAL A 889 -10.98 -26.78 -29.34
CA VAL A 889 -11.14 -27.86 -30.33
C VAL A 889 -12.61 -27.99 -30.73
N ALA A 890 -13.53 -27.86 -29.77
CA ALA A 890 -14.97 -27.80 -30.04
C ALA A 890 -15.33 -26.60 -30.91
N LEU A 891 -14.76 -25.42 -30.66
CA LEU A 891 -15.00 -24.22 -31.46
C LEU A 891 -14.60 -24.42 -32.93
N SER A 892 -13.49 -25.11 -33.22
CA SER A 892 -13.11 -25.39 -34.60
C SER A 892 -13.99 -26.47 -35.26
N TYR A 893 -14.47 -27.48 -34.53
CA TYR A 893 -15.52 -28.37 -35.04
C TYR A 893 -16.82 -27.61 -35.33
N TYR A 894 -17.26 -26.76 -34.42
CA TYR A 894 -18.43 -25.89 -34.59
C TYR A 894 -18.31 -25.02 -35.84
N ASN A 895 -17.18 -24.33 -36.04
CA ASN A 895 -16.93 -23.50 -37.22
C ASN A 895 -16.95 -24.31 -38.53
N ILE A 896 -16.42 -25.54 -38.54
CA ILE A 896 -16.54 -26.45 -39.69
C ILE A 896 -18.02 -26.82 -39.93
N GLY A 897 -18.77 -27.09 -38.86
CA GLY A 897 -20.21 -27.34 -38.91
C GLY A 897 -21.01 -26.19 -39.52
N THR A 898 -20.75 -24.93 -39.11
CA THR A 898 -21.46 -23.76 -39.65
C THR A 898 -21.18 -23.53 -41.13
N VAL A 899 -19.98 -23.86 -41.64
CA VAL A 899 -19.72 -23.83 -43.09
C VAL A 899 -20.48 -24.93 -43.81
N HIS A 900 -20.48 -26.16 -43.30
CA HIS A 900 -21.26 -27.26 -43.90
C HIS A 900 -22.77 -26.94 -43.92
N GLN A 901 -23.30 -26.33 -42.86
CA GLN A 901 -24.67 -25.80 -42.82
C GLN A 901 -24.89 -24.69 -43.87
N SER A 902 -23.93 -23.77 -44.04
CA SER A 902 -24.00 -22.69 -45.04
C SER A 902 -24.09 -23.23 -46.47
N ILE A 903 -23.39 -24.34 -46.77
CA ILE A 903 -23.47 -25.04 -48.07
C ILE A 903 -24.55 -26.14 -48.11
N LYS A 904 -25.51 -26.12 -47.18
CA LYS A 904 -26.67 -27.02 -47.07
C LYS A 904 -26.34 -28.51 -46.88
N GLN A 905 -25.14 -28.83 -46.40
CA GLN A 905 -24.71 -30.19 -46.03
C GLN A 905 -25.04 -30.47 -44.55
N TYR A 906 -26.34 -30.42 -44.21
CA TYR A 906 -26.81 -30.43 -42.82
C TYR A 906 -26.40 -31.68 -42.03
N SER A 907 -26.33 -32.86 -42.66
CA SER A 907 -25.84 -34.09 -42.00
C SER A 907 -24.38 -33.97 -41.55
N ILE A 908 -23.49 -33.43 -42.40
CA ILE A 908 -22.08 -33.19 -42.03
C ILE A 908 -21.98 -32.09 -40.98
N ALA A 909 -22.88 -31.10 -41.01
CA ALA A 909 -22.93 -30.08 -39.95
C ALA A 909 -23.26 -30.71 -38.58
N LEU A 910 -24.29 -31.57 -38.51
CA LEU A 910 -24.66 -32.32 -37.30
C LEU A 910 -23.49 -33.16 -36.75
N ASP A 911 -22.79 -33.93 -37.60
CA ASP A 911 -21.63 -34.74 -37.18
C ASP A 911 -20.50 -33.91 -36.54
N ASN A 912 -20.38 -32.63 -36.90
CA ASN A 912 -19.39 -31.72 -36.32
C ASN A 912 -19.93 -31.02 -35.07
N TYR A 913 -21.21 -30.66 -35.04
CA TYR A 913 -21.86 -30.13 -33.83
C TYR A 913 -21.91 -31.17 -32.69
N GLU A 914 -22.16 -32.44 -32.99
CA GLU A 914 -22.13 -33.51 -31.98
C GLU A 914 -20.72 -33.67 -31.35
N LYS A 915 -19.67 -33.59 -32.16
CA LYS A 915 -18.28 -33.60 -31.67
C LYS A 915 -17.98 -32.39 -30.80
N ALA A 916 -18.42 -31.20 -31.21
CA ALA A 916 -18.23 -29.98 -30.45
C ALA A 916 -19.00 -30.01 -29.11
N LEU A 917 -20.26 -30.45 -29.13
CA LEU A 917 -21.12 -30.58 -27.95
C LEU A 917 -20.49 -31.55 -26.93
N LYS A 918 -20.12 -32.76 -27.37
CA LYS A 918 -19.50 -33.80 -26.52
C LYS A 918 -18.20 -33.34 -25.85
N ILE A 919 -17.45 -32.45 -26.48
CA ILE A 919 -16.24 -31.85 -25.90
C ILE A 919 -16.62 -30.83 -24.82
N GLN A 920 -17.54 -29.91 -25.12
CA GLN A 920 -17.96 -28.87 -24.19
C GLN A 920 -18.71 -29.42 -22.97
N GLU A 921 -19.62 -30.39 -23.16
CA GLU A 921 -20.34 -31.08 -22.06
C GLU A 921 -19.41 -31.76 -21.05
N LYS A 922 -18.17 -32.07 -21.44
CA LYS A 922 -17.15 -32.67 -20.56
C LYS A 922 -16.37 -31.63 -19.74
N THR A 923 -16.19 -30.42 -20.26
CA THR A 923 -15.25 -29.42 -19.73
C THR A 923 -15.88 -28.16 -19.14
N LEU A 924 -17.07 -27.79 -19.62
CA LEU A 924 -17.80 -26.62 -19.18
C LEU A 924 -18.94 -27.03 -18.24
N SER A 925 -19.36 -26.11 -17.37
CA SER A 925 -20.51 -26.37 -16.49
C SER A 925 -21.80 -26.52 -17.32
N PRO A 926 -22.80 -27.31 -16.89
CA PRO A 926 -23.96 -27.67 -17.74
C PRO A 926 -24.78 -26.49 -18.28
N ASN A 927 -24.68 -25.33 -17.64
CA ASN A 927 -25.38 -24.10 -18.01
C ASN A 927 -24.49 -23.11 -18.78
N HIS A 928 -23.31 -23.52 -19.27
CA HIS A 928 -22.39 -22.63 -19.98
C HIS A 928 -23.01 -22.10 -21.30
N PRO A 929 -22.96 -20.78 -21.58
CA PRO A 929 -23.57 -20.18 -22.77
C PRO A 929 -23.19 -20.83 -24.11
N ASP A 930 -21.92 -21.22 -24.30
CA ASP A 930 -21.46 -21.92 -25.52
C ASP A 930 -22.26 -23.19 -25.85
N LEU A 931 -22.71 -23.95 -24.84
CA LEU A 931 -23.55 -25.13 -25.06
C LEU A 931 -24.87 -24.75 -25.74
N ALA A 932 -25.46 -23.62 -25.35
CA ALA A 932 -26.68 -23.10 -25.99
C ALA A 932 -26.44 -22.72 -27.46
N HIS A 933 -25.28 -22.17 -27.81
CA HIS A 933 -24.93 -21.85 -29.20
C HIS A 933 -24.81 -23.10 -30.09
N ILE A 934 -24.21 -24.18 -29.58
CA ILE A 934 -24.16 -25.46 -30.29
C ILE A 934 -25.56 -26.07 -30.39
N HIS A 935 -26.35 -26.04 -29.31
CA HIS A 935 -27.73 -26.52 -29.31
C HIS A 935 -28.59 -25.78 -30.35
N ASN A 936 -28.57 -24.45 -30.40
CA ASN A 936 -29.29 -23.64 -31.39
C ASN A 936 -28.87 -23.94 -32.84
N SER A 937 -27.57 -24.09 -33.09
CA SER A 937 -27.06 -24.42 -34.42
C SER A 937 -27.46 -25.84 -34.85
N THR A 938 -27.47 -26.78 -33.90
CA THR A 938 -27.96 -28.15 -34.09
C THR A 938 -29.45 -28.18 -34.36
N ALA A 939 -30.25 -27.38 -33.64
CA ALA A 939 -31.68 -27.22 -33.88
C ALA A 939 -31.95 -26.67 -35.28
N THR A 940 -31.19 -25.66 -35.72
CA THR A 940 -31.29 -25.10 -37.07
C THR A 940 -30.99 -26.16 -38.15
N ALA A 941 -29.97 -27.00 -37.94
CA ALA A 941 -29.66 -28.08 -38.87
C ALA A 941 -30.75 -29.18 -38.89
N TYR A 942 -31.38 -29.51 -37.76
CA TYR A 942 -32.52 -30.42 -37.72
C TYR A 942 -33.79 -29.83 -38.35
N PHE A 943 -34.04 -28.53 -38.18
CA PHE A 943 -35.15 -27.81 -38.79
C PHE A 943 -35.10 -27.90 -40.33
N TYR A 944 -33.94 -27.64 -40.94
CA TYR A 944 -33.74 -27.79 -42.38
C TYR A 944 -33.72 -29.23 -42.89
N LEU A 945 -33.61 -30.22 -41.99
CA LEU A 945 -33.80 -31.65 -42.30
C LEU A 945 -35.24 -32.12 -42.02
N GLU A 946 -36.17 -31.20 -41.75
CA GLU A 946 -37.57 -31.45 -41.41
C GLU A 946 -37.78 -32.34 -40.16
N LYS A 947 -36.77 -32.41 -39.28
CA LYS A 947 -36.81 -33.16 -38.02
C LYS A 947 -37.24 -32.26 -36.87
N TYR A 948 -38.40 -31.61 -37.00
CA TYR A 948 -38.83 -30.52 -36.12
C TYR A 948 -38.87 -30.89 -34.63
N GLN A 949 -39.27 -32.11 -34.27
CA GLN A 949 -39.24 -32.56 -32.87
C GLN A 949 -37.82 -32.50 -32.27
N LYS A 950 -36.79 -32.91 -33.03
CA LYS A 950 -35.39 -32.79 -32.59
C LYS A 950 -34.89 -31.35 -32.61
N ALA A 951 -35.39 -30.53 -33.54
CA ALA A 951 -35.11 -29.10 -33.53
C ALA A 951 -35.66 -28.44 -32.26
N LEU A 952 -36.89 -28.76 -31.88
CA LEU A 952 -37.54 -28.29 -30.65
C LEU A 952 -36.76 -28.71 -29.40
N GLU A 953 -36.38 -29.98 -29.29
CA GLU A 953 -35.59 -30.50 -28.16
C GLU A 953 -34.25 -29.77 -27.98
N HIS A 954 -33.53 -29.52 -29.08
CA HIS A 954 -32.26 -28.79 -29.01
C HIS A 954 -32.46 -27.29 -28.74
N GLU A 955 -33.45 -26.64 -29.36
CA GLU A 955 -33.68 -25.20 -29.13
C GLU A 955 -34.19 -24.92 -27.72
N GLN A 956 -35.05 -25.79 -27.17
CA GLN A 956 -35.51 -25.67 -25.79
C GLN A 956 -34.33 -25.72 -24.82
N ARG A 957 -33.38 -26.66 -25.00
CA ARG A 957 -32.13 -26.68 -24.21
C ARG A 957 -31.31 -25.40 -24.35
N ALA A 958 -31.21 -24.83 -25.56
CA ALA A 958 -30.50 -23.57 -25.75
C ALA A 958 -31.14 -22.41 -24.96
N VAL A 959 -32.48 -22.35 -24.94
CA VAL A 959 -33.23 -21.37 -24.13
C VAL A 959 -33.10 -21.64 -22.64
N ASP A 960 -33.19 -22.90 -22.20
CA ASP A 960 -33.12 -23.29 -20.77
C ASP A 960 -31.74 -22.98 -20.17
N ILE A 961 -30.66 -23.36 -20.87
CA ILE A 961 -29.27 -23.05 -20.51
C ILE A 961 -29.10 -21.53 -20.40
N SER A 962 -29.47 -20.80 -21.45
CA SER A 962 -29.29 -19.34 -21.52
C SER A 962 -30.13 -18.59 -20.48
N THR A 963 -31.29 -19.12 -20.10
CA THR A 963 -32.15 -18.53 -19.06
C THR A 963 -31.54 -18.69 -17.65
N GLN A 964 -30.70 -19.72 -17.45
CA GLN A 964 -30.03 -19.97 -16.17
C GLN A 964 -28.69 -19.23 -16.02
N SER A 965 -28.02 -18.87 -17.12
CA SER A 965 -26.67 -18.28 -17.09
C SER A 965 -26.54 -16.85 -17.60
N LEU A 966 -27.51 -16.32 -18.36
CA LEU A 966 -27.46 -14.98 -18.95
C LEU A 966 -28.55 -14.06 -18.38
N SER A 967 -28.40 -12.75 -18.57
CA SER A 967 -29.45 -11.80 -18.22
C SER A 967 -30.72 -12.02 -19.07
N PRO A 968 -31.93 -11.71 -18.56
CA PRO A 968 -33.18 -11.85 -19.32
C PRO A 968 -33.18 -11.11 -20.66
N ASP A 969 -32.49 -9.96 -20.72
CA ASP A 969 -32.39 -9.10 -21.90
C ASP A 969 -31.21 -9.47 -22.82
N HIS A 970 -30.47 -10.55 -22.53
CA HIS A 970 -29.29 -10.93 -23.30
C HIS A 970 -29.64 -11.21 -24.78
N PRO A 971 -28.94 -10.61 -25.76
CA PRO A 971 -29.28 -10.73 -27.19
C PRO A 971 -29.37 -12.18 -27.70
N HIS A 972 -28.49 -13.07 -27.23
CA HIS A 972 -28.55 -14.50 -27.58
C HIS A 972 -29.78 -15.21 -27.01
N LEU A 973 -30.16 -14.96 -25.75
CA LEU A 973 -31.37 -15.54 -25.16
C LEU A 973 -32.63 -15.11 -25.93
N GLN A 974 -32.70 -13.85 -26.33
CA GLN A 974 -33.79 -13.33 -27.16
C GLN A 974 -33.80 -13.98 -28.56
N THR A 975 -32.62 -14.19 -29.16
CA THR A 975 -32.47 -14.90 -30.45
C THR A 975 -32.97 -16.35 -30.37
N PHE A 976 -32.60 -17.07 -29.31
CA PHE A 976 -33.02 -18.47 -29.12
C PHE A 976 -34.53 -18.59 -28.85
N LYS A 977 -35.11 -17.67 -28.05
CA LYS A 977 -36.58 -17.61 -27.85
C LYS A 977 -37.35 -17.38 -29.16
N LEU A 978 -36.85 -16.50 -30.04
CA LEU A 978 -37.45 -16.26 -31.35
C LEU A 978 -37.33 -17.50 -32.28
N HIS A 979 -36.21 -18.21 -32.24
CA HIS A 979 -36.05 -19.45 -33.01
C HIS A 979 -36.94 -20.58 -32.48
N LEU A 980 -37.10 -20.70 -31.15
CA LEU A 980 -38.00 -21.65 -30.51
C LEU A 980 -39.46 -21.42 -30.93
N GLN A 981 -39.95 -20.17 -30.87
CA GLN A 981 -41.29 -19.80 -31.34
C GLN A 981 -41.51 -20.17 -32.80
N ARG A 982 -40.51 -19.95 -33.66
CA ARG A 982 -40.57 -20.34 -35.08
C ARG A 982 -40.70 -21.86 -35.24
N ILE A 983 -39.88 -22.64 -34.54
CA ILE A 983 -39.94 -24.11 -34.58
C ILE A 983 -41.30 -24.62 -34.10
N GLN A 984 -41.85 -24.03 -33.03
CA GLN A 984 -43.18 -24.35 -32.51
C GLN A 984 -44.28 -24.07 -33.55
N SER A 985 -44.26 -22.89 -34.20
CA SER A 985 -45.27 -22.54 -35.22
C SER A 985 -45.26 -23.48 -36.44
N GLU A 986 -44.10 -24.02 -36.81
CA GLU A 986 -43.97 -24.98 -37.94
C GLU A 986 -44.38 -26.41 -37.53
N LEU A 987 -44.31 -26.73 -36.23
CA LEU A 987 -44.85 -27.97 -35.63
C LEU A 987 -46.38 -27.93 -35.48
N GLU A 988 -46.98 -26.75 -35.32
CA GLU A 988 -48.44 -26.57 -35.28
C GLU A 988 -49.10 -26.62 -36.66
N VAL A 989 -48.31 -26.44 -37.73
CA VAL A 989 -48.77 -26.40 -39.14
C VAL A 989 -48.60 -27.75 -39.86
N LYS A 990 -47.84 -28.71 -39.31
CA LYS A 990 -47.56 -30.03 -39.89
C LYS A 990 -48.24 -31.18 -39.13
#